data_AF-A0A8H7EEZ5-F1
#
_entry.id   AF-A0A8H7EEZ5-F1
#
_cell.length_a   1.000
_cell.length_b   1.000
_cell.length_c   1.000
_cell.angle_alpha   90.00
_cell.angle_beta   90.00
_cell.angle_gamma   90.00
#
_symmetry.space_group_name_H-M   'P 1'
#
loop_
_entity.id
_entity.type
_entity.pdbx_description
1 polymer ?
#
loop_
_entity_poly.entity_id
_entity_poly.type
_entity_poly.pdbx_seq_one_letter_code
_entity_poly.pdbx_strand_id
1 'polypeptide(L)'
;MVYTGKPSRGCGMCKSRRIKCDEKRPTCGNCKKSARTCPGYPDDFDLVFRDENKAMAKKARKSSGTTASSNSTGASSSNPSPHLSPSSTFDVSPGENGVPGEKAFQIITSRSHSPSDLSQSQQILALPNYTTPPLPLNQAFDFEAFVWNLENAVPPTISLAPEAEAVPFFFKNFITLPQQAESTRGYLEYLVPLYNRARPSSVLHLATTAVAMATCGQYPGRQELLREAVSTYGKAIKKLNDDLKDPVMAKSDESVLAILMFSLYETIMSTDDTITAWGNHVDGAVALTKLRGMDQFNDPISHAMFRAVRTMMITSCVQRSKPIDSFPGAGGWVGNGDISEENAANRLTLICIDLPNLRARANTLTTTPYNPAYESEAKQILEFAQMVDDNLEEWYRTLPPEWKHRIIGVVSERLAPEDIALAEKWPGEQHVYHDVPLASIMNDYRVCRIFCRRVIMACVTWLSFSGNYADGDEAWNKSVFVIQMMVDEISACVPFHMSYELQPMAKEMGQEQNAAEAYGGYSLVWPLYVAANAETVPQQQRDWLLGRLSVIGTKFGLSSAQVLHYTSLTHYVTTTTTMGATNLIPLVILFAVVGGLGWVGYQIFLYSNELAERGVKKMEKKNVVFTKDGAKVGVKEVSNETYTDKTQRAFVKTWNAAHDGKSLGGNGEKTERQSEEQRDGIDTFYFKLWPFFPLAMTFLASILPADSELFSFKGAIFWFAVFSALTIIYAVYSVIYNVFFHPLRHIPGPFFARACGIPCALHMLDGSSVKWVKECHDKYGDAVRVTPSEVSFISGETAWQSIYGFRVGKSKNTGYYLKDRNWYLAPTNGADSIIIADEAGHTRMRRNLAHAFSDKALRGQESLIQSYVDLLVQRMDEHAAQGKDMDIMTWYNFTTFDIISDLTFGEPLYCLRDSIKHSWVSITFKSISAVGLNAARNKHFVFRWANSLREIFQDKSVAMRARIEFFQRARDQVSKRLAKLDSEKKGERPDFFTHIVNNQEREVTRMTRDEMDSNAVVFLIAGSETTATTLSGATHFLLRNPSAYTKLAAEIRSRFSSPDEITMEEVNNLEYLIAVFQETLRLYPPVSAGFPRVVPAGGDNISGHYIPGGTSVYCSHHAMYHSERNFKDPELFVPERWLGEERYKDDKRSTLNPFSFGPRNCLGKNLAYAEMRLILAKIIFAFDLELVEKERDWMGEQKVFTLWDKSALMVKIKPVQH
;
A
#
# COMPACT_ATOMS: atom_id res chain seq x y z
N MET A 1 23.41 22.90 13.75
CA MET A 1 24.72 23.55 13.44
C MET A 1 24.98 23.53 11.94
N VAL A 2 25.46 24.63 11.34
CA VAL A 2 25.73 24.74 9.89
C VAL A 2 27.21 25.06 9.61
N TYR A 3 27.83 24.35 8.66
CA TYR A 3 29.24 24.57 8.31
C TYR A 3 29.42 25.85 7.47
N THR A 4 29.97 26.90 8.10
CA THR A 4 30.09 28.26 7.53
C THR A 4 31.54 28.62 7.13
N GLY A 5 32.16 27.76 6.32
CA GLY A 5 33.47 28.00 5.70
C GLY A 5 34.68 27.67 6.59
N LYS A 6 35.89 27.72 6.00
CA LYS A 6 37.14 27.34 6.68
C LYS A 6 37.53 28.35 7.77
N PRO A 7 37.61 27.98 9.07
CA PRO A 7 38.14 28.87 10.10
C PRO A 7 39.67 29.04 10.00
N SER A 8 40.18 30.15 10.53
CA SER A 8 41.61 30.44 10.56
C SER A 8 42.35 29.51 11.53
N ARG A 9 43.52 29.01 11.13
CA ARG A 9 44.42 28.16 11.95
C ARG A 9 45.29 28.94 12.94
N GLY A 10 45.40 30.26 12.82
CA GLY A 10 46.25 31.08 13.68
C GLY A 10 45.95 30.99 15.18
N CYS A 11 46.97 31.24 16.01
CA CYS A 11 46.83 31.28 17.46
C CYS A 11 45.83 32.35 17.93
N GLY A 12 45.24 32.15 19.12
CA GLY A 12 44.20 33.04 19.67
C GLY A 12 44.63 34.51 19.76
N MET A 13 45.90 34.76 20.06
CA MET A 13 46.46 36.11 20.22
C MET A 13 46.74 36.83 18.88
N CYS A 14 47.00 36.10 17.79
CA CYS A 14 47.02 36.70 16.44
C CYS A 14 45.60 36.98 15.94
N LYS A 15 44.64 36.07 16.23
CA LYS A 15 43.21 36.23 15.88
C LYS A 15 42.59 37.45 16.55
N SER A 16 42.78 37.64 17.86
CA SER A 16 42.24 38.81 18.58
C SER A 16 42.79 40.13 18.04
N ARG A 17 44.08 40.14 17.67
CA ARG A 17 44.77 41.29 17.05
C ARG A 17 44.51 41.45 15.55
N ARG A 18 43.74 40.55 14.92
CA ARG A 18 43.45 40.51 13.47
C ARG A 18 44.69 40.49 12.55
N ILE A 19 45.82 39.97 13.04
CA ILE A 19 47.06 39.84 12.25
C ILE A 19 47.25 38.41 11.75
N LYS A 20 47.89 38.24 10.58
CA LYS A 20 48.23 36.91 10.06
C LYS A 20 49.19 36.21 11.02
N CYS A 21 48.89 34.96 11.36
CA CYS A 21 49.74 34.10 12.17
C CYS A 21 50.79 33.41 11.27
N ASP A 22 51.98 33.16 11.80
CA ASP A 22 53.05 32.40 11.12
C ASP A 22 53.03 30.90 11.48
N GLU A 23 52.08 30.45 12.31
CA GLU A 23 51.72 29.04 12.58
C GLU A 23 52.85 28.11 13.09
N LYS A 24 54.01 28.67 13.44
CA LYS A 24 55.13 27.99 14.10
C LYS A 24 54.78 27.51 15.52
N ARG A 25 54.60 26.20 15.69
CA ARG A 25 54.48 25.54 17.00
C ARG A 25 55.86 25.48 17.71
N PRO A 26 55.92 25.51 19.06
CA PRO A 26 54.80 25.64 19.99
C PRO A 26 54.22 27.06 20.11
N THR A 27 54.99 28.11 19.80
CA THR A 27 54.58 29.52 19.97
C THR A 27 54.87 30.36 18.73
N CYS A 28 53.87 31.09 18.22
CA CYS A 28 54.03 31.84 16.98
C CYS A 28 55.06 32.98 17.09
N GLY A 29 55.82 33.19 16.01
CA GLY A 29 56.84 34.22 15.92
C GLY A 29 56.29 35.63 16.08
N ASN A 30 55.06 35.89 15.62
CA ASN A 30 54.42 37.20 15.78
C ASN A 30 54.04 37.54 17.24
N CYS A 31 53.75 36.54 18.08
CA CYS A 31 53.58 36.75 19.52
C CYS A 31 54.94 36.91 20.21
N LYS A 32 55.92 36.06 19.89
CA LYS A 32 57.30 36.14 20.43
C LYS A 32 57.96 37.50 20.12
N LYS A 33 57.86 38.00 18.88
CA LYS A 33 58.35 39.33 18.47
C LYS A 33 57.66 40.51 19.16
N SER A 34 56.47 40.32 19.71
CA SER A 34 55.74 41.36 20.44
C SER A 34 55.71 41.13 21.96
N ALA A 35 56.66 40.32 22.47
CA ALA A 35 56.86 40.03 23.89
C ALA A 35 55.58 39.59 24.62
N ARG A 36 54.71 38.80 23.96
CA ARG A 36 53.42 38.34 24.51
C ARG A 36 53.33 36.83 24.49
N THR A 37 52.84 36.27 25.60
CA THR A 37 52.56 34.85 25.75
C THR A 37 51.58 34.37 24.68
N CYS A 38 51.95 33.33 23.94
CA CYS A 38 51.11 32.75 22.89
C CYS A 38 50.20 31.68 23.53
N PRO A 39 48.86 31.83 23.51
CA PRO A 39 47.92 30.90 24.15
C PRO A 39 47.67 29.65 23.29
N GLY A 40 48.74 29.07 22.73
CA GLY A 40 48.68 27.93 21.82
C GLY A 40 47.89 28.18 20.53
N TYR A 41 47.54 27.07 19.89
CA TYR A 41 46.70 26.99 18.69
C TYR A 41 45.42 26.23 19.03
N PRO A 42 44.30 26.44 18.32
CA PRO A 42 43.15 25.55 18.44
C PRO A 42 43.55 24.12 18.08
N ASP A 43 42.80 23.15 18.59
CA ASP A 43 42.86 21.80 18.06
C ASP A 43 42.37 21.78 16.59
N ASP A 44 42.81 20.81 15.78
CA ASP A 44 42.24 20.65 14.44
C ASP A 44 40.78 20.15 14.50
N PHE A 45 40.33 19.56 15.62
CA PHE A 45 38.92 19.26 15.90
C PHE A 45 38.07 20.53 16.12
N ASP A 46 38.57 21.49 16.91
CA ASP A 46 37.94 22.82 17.13
C ASP A 46 37.82 23.64 15.84
N LEU A 47 38.57 23.29 14.78
CA LEU A 47 38.49 23.92 13.47
C LEU A 47 37.43 23.29 12.55
N VAL A 48 36.77 22.20 12.96
CA VAL A 48 35.66 21.58 12.24
C VAL A 48 34.29 22.03 12.78
N PHE A 49 34.19 22.28 14.09
CA PHE A 49 32.93 22.57 14.78
C PHE A 49 32.87 23.98 15.34
N ARG A 50 31.67 24.58 15.34
CA ARG A 50 31.47 25.96 15.79
C ARG A 50 30.22 26.06 16.66
N ASP A 51 30.44 26.28 17.95
CA ASP A 51 29.40 26.56 18.94
C ASP A 51 28.73 27.91 18.62
N GLU A 52 27.51 27.86 18.09
CA GLU A 52 26.70 29.04 17.78
C GLU A 52 26.02 29.64 19.01
N ASN A 53 25.89 28.91 20.13
CA ASN A 53 25.20 29.38 21.33
C ASN A 53 25.96 30.57 21.94
N LYS A 54 27.30 30.49 21.99
CA LYS A 54 28.14 31.62 22.44
C LYS A 54 28.07 32.84 21.51
N ALA A 55 27.78 32.66 20.21
CA ALA A 55 27.58 33.75 19.26
C ALA A 55 26.17 34.37 19.39
N MET A 56 25.14 33.54 19.56
CA MET A 56 23.76 33.95 19.81
C MET A 56 23.63 34.70 21.14
N ALA A 57 24.17 34.17 22.24
CA ALA A 57 24.18 34.84 23.55
C ALA A 57 24.88 36.21 23.48
N LYS A 58 25.97 36.33 22.72
CA LYS A 58 26.66 37.62 22.50
C LYS A 58 25.88 38.58 21.60
N LYS A 59 24.97 38.09 20.76
CA LYS A 59 24.05 38.91 19.95
C LYS A 59 22.87 39.40 20.82
N ALA A 60 22.28 38.54 21.63
CA ALA A 60 21.22 38.87 22.59
C ALA A 60 21.66 39.88 23.67
N ARG A 61 22.91 39.74 24.18
CA ARG A 61 23.56 40.75 25.05
C ARG A 61 23.93 42.06 24.34
N LYS A 62 23.69 42.19 23.03
CA LYS A 62 23.92 43.43 22.26
C LYS A 62 22.62 44.12 21.82
N SER A 63 21.51 43.39 21.71
CA SER A 63 20.18 43.97 21.47
C SER A 63 19.51 44.57 22.72
N SER A 64 20.06 44.29 23.90
CA SER A 64 19.57 44.74 25.22
C SER A 64 20.20 46.06 25.72
N GLY A 65 21.01 46.74 24.90
CA GLY A 65 21.85 47.87 25.33
C GLY A 65 21.38 49.28 24.93
N THR A 66 20.20 49.43 24.32
CA THR A 66 19.67 50.69 23.75
C THR A 66 18.15 50.64 23.71
N THR A 67 17.38 51.61 24.23
CA THR A 67 17.76 52.83 24.97
C THR A 67 16.61 53.24 25.90
N ALA A 68 16.90 53.83 27.07
CA ALA A 68 15.87 54.36 27.97
C ALA A 68 16.02 55.87 28.20
N SER A 69 14.90 56.59 28.07
CA SER A 69 14.59 57.94 28.60
C SER A 69 15.57 59.11 28.37
N SER A 70 15.14 60.18 27.68
CA SER A 70 14.57 61.39 28.35
C SER A 70 14.54 62.67 27.48
N ASN A 71 13.50 63.48 27.72
CA ASN A 71 13.43 64.95 27.74
C ASN A 71 13.71 65.84 26.49
N SER A 72 12.61 66.13 25.77
CA SER A 72 11.91 67.44 25.71
C SER A 72 12.65 68.77 25.36
N THR A 73 12.17 69.44 24.29
CA THR A 73 11.71 70.86 24.18
C THR A 73 11.50 71.19 22.67
N GLY A 74 10.60 72.08 22.20
CA GLY A 74 9.51 72.84 22.83
C GLY A 74 8.95 73.92 21.85
N ALA A 75 7.65 74.27 21.95
CA ALA A 75 6.90 75.25 21.11
C ALA A 75 6.63 74.84 19.63
N SER A 76 5.61 75.35 18.91
CA SER A 76 4.60 76.40 19.21
C SER A 76 3.18 76.12 18.64
N SER A 77 2.18 76.74 19.27
CA SER A 77 0.71 76.71 19.11
C SER A 77 0.04 76.99 17.74
N SER A 78 -1.13 76.37 17.50
CA SER A 78 -2.41 77.05 17.13
C SER A 78 -3.66 76.13 17.27
N ASN A 79 -4.81 76.70 17.68
CA ASN A 79 -6.15 76.06 17.85
C ASN A 79 -7.02 76.22 16.56
N PRO A 80 -8.33 75.83 16.47
CA PRO A 80 -9.26 75.07 17.37
C PRO A 80 -9.76 73.72 16.77
N SER A 81 -10.24 72.67 17.48
CA SER A 81 -11.29 72.48 18.52
C SER A 81 -12.74 72.39 17.97
N PRO A 82 -13.70 71.63 18.57
CA PRO A 82 -13.59 70.53 19.56
C PRO A 82 -14.65 69.36 19.50
N HIS A 83 -14.55 68.40 20.44
CA HIS A 83 -15.65 67.59 21.06
C HIS A 83 -16.40 66.50 20.21
N LEU A 84 -17.01 65.43 20.78
CA LEU A 84 -16.98 64.78 22.10
C LEU A 84 -17.47 63.31 22.02
N SER A 85 -17.20 62.50 23.05
CA SER A 85 -17.98 61.29 23.43
C SER A 85 -18.82 61.64 24.69
N PRO A 86 -19.90 60.92 25.09
CA PRO A 86 -19.81 59.52 25.54
C PRO A 86 -21.11 58.69 25.35
N SER A 87 -21.22 57.58 26.10
CA SER A 87 -22.33 56.61 26.16
C SER A 87 -23.49 56.98 27.11
N SER A 88 -24.67 56.37 26.89
CA SER A 88 -25.74 56.22 27.91
C SER A 88 -26.52 54.91 27.73
N THR A 89 -27.01 54.35 28.84
CA THR A 89 -27.82 53.10 28.97
C THR A 89 -29.31 53.41 29.28
N PHE A 90 -30.13 52.40 29.61
CA PHE A 90 -31.53 52.45 30.12
C PHE A 90 -32.64 52.80 29.08
N ASP A 91 -33.90 52.32 29.16
CA ASP A 91 -34.44 51.08 29.78
C ASP A 91 -35.90 50.71 29.33
N VAL A 92 -36.26 49.42 29.45
CA VAL A 92 -37.52 48.81 29.96
C VAL A 92 -38.93 49.44 29.69
N SER A 93 -39.71 48.77 28.81
CA SER A 93 -41.15 48.35 28.96
C SER A 93 -42.26 49.41 29.25
N PRO A 94 -43.55 49.10 29.57
CA PRO A 94 -44.40 47.88 29.41
C PRO A 94 -45.83 48.09 28.79
N GLY A 95 -46.57 46.99 28.54
CA GLY A 95 -48.06 46.91 28.53
C GLY A 95 -48.83 47.31 27.24
N GLU A 96 -50.11 46.94 27.02
CA GLU A 96 -51.00 45.93 27.64
C GLU A 96 -52.16 45.50 26.70
N ASN A 97 -52.67 44.28 26.90
CA ASN A 97 -53.99 43.65 26.58
C ASN A 97 -55.03 44.30 25.62
N GLY A 98 -55.61 43.51 24.68
CA GLY A 98 -56.88 43.83 23.98
C GLY A 98 -57.41 42.80 22.96
N VAL A 99 -58.68 42.35 23.12
CA VAL A 99 -59.50 41.40 22.30
C VAL A 99 -60.99 41.75 22.57
N PRO A 100 -62.06 41.53 21.74
CA PRO A 100 -62.25 40.90 20.40
C PRO A 100 -62.65 41.95 19.29
N GLY A 101 -63.26 41.68 18.11
CA GLY A 101 -63.68 40.47 17.35
C GLY A 101 -64.77 40.76 16.28
N GLU A 102 -65.54 39.74 15.84
CA GLU A 102 -66.66 39.75 14.84
C GLU A 102 -66.25 40.02 13.35
N LYS A 103 -66.63 39.25 12.32
CA LYS A 103 -67.94 38.75 11.76
C LYS A 103 -68.76 39.81 11.01
N ALA A 104 -69.41 39.56 9.87
CA ALA A 104 -69.34 38.47 8.85
C ALA A 104 -70.18 38.88 7.60
N PHE A 105 -70.05 38.19 6.45
CA PHE A 105 -71.15 38.03 5.47
C PHE A 105 -70.96 36.78 4.58
N GLN A 106 -71.99 36.44 3.78
CA GLN A 106 -72.27 35.12 3.14
C GLN A 106 -72.99 35.37 1.78
N ILE A 107 -73.37 34.47 0.84
CA ILE A 107 -73.67 33.01 0.78
C ILE A 107 -73.40 32.48 -0.68
N ILE A 108 -73.89 31.27 -1.02
CA ILE A 108 -74.21 30.72 -2.37
C ILE A 108 -73.15 29.84 -3.10
N THR A 109 -73.07 28.58 -2.63
CA THR A 109 -73.22 27.30 -3.39
C THR A 109 -72.80 27.15 -4.87
N SER A 110 -71.80 26.28 -5.09
CA SER A 110 -71.75 25.12 -6.04
C SER A 110 -72.41 25.16 -7.44
N ARG A 111 -71.62 24.82 -8.49
CA ARG A 111 -71.59 23.45 -9.08
C ARG A 111 -70.45 23.29 -10.11
N SER A 112 -70.11 22.04 -10.42
CA SER A 112 -69.11 21.61 -11.40
C SER A 112 -69.68 21.49 -12.82
N HIS A 113 -68.85 21.69 -13.86
CA HIS A 113 -68.82 20.81 -15.05
C HIS A 113 -67.52 20.99 -15.87
N SER A 114 -66.89 19.86 -16.19
CA SER A 114 -65.93 19.63 -17.30
C SER A 114 -66.71 19.08 -18.53
N PRO A 115 -66.11 18.72 -19.70
CA PRO A 115 -64.67 18.59 -20.05
C PRO A 115 -64.28 19.13 -21.45
N SER A 116 -63.10 18.72 -21.95
CA SER A 116 -62.68 18.56 -23.37
C SER A 116 -62.60 19.79 -24.29
N ASP A 117 -61.63 19.92 -25.20
CA ASP A 117 -60.28 19.33 -25.31
C ASP A 117 -59.43 20.17 -26.31
N LEU A 118 -58.13 19.84 -26.47
CA LEU A 118 -57.27 20.06 -27.66
C LEU A 118 -57.66 21.23 -28.62
N SER A 119 -56.85 22.28 -28.81
CA SER A 119 -55.44 22.17 -29.26
C SER A 119 -54.82 23.54 -29.59
N GLN A 120 -53.54 23.50 -30.02
CA GLN A 120 -52.75 24.57 -30.66
C GLN A 120 -52.20 25.69 -29.75
N SER A 121 -51.10 26.29 -30.23
CA SER A 121 -50.11 27.05 -29.47
C SER A 121 -49.75 28.37 -30.16
N GLN A 122 -49.01 29.24 -29.45
CA GLN A 122 -48.45 30.55 -29.92
C GLN A 122 -49.47 31.72 -29.88
N GLN A 123 -49.09 32.99 -29.66
CA GLN A 123 -47.74 33.59 -29.64
C GLN A 123 -47.60 34.86 -28.75
N ILE A 124 -46.50 34.92 -27.98
CA ILE A 124 -45.62 36.04 -27.56
C ILE A 124 -46.09 37.52 -27.66
N LEU A 125 -45.93 38.26 -26.54
CA LEU A 125 -45.61 39.71 -26.42
C LEU A 125 -44.85 39.93 -25.09
N ALA A 126 -43.96 40.91 -24.84
CA ALA A 126 -42.95 41.62 -25.65
C ALA A 126 -41.97 42.35 -24.68
N LEU A 127 -40.73 42.68 -25.10
CA LEU A 127 -39.75 43.46 -24.32
C LEU A 127 -39.23 44.69 -25.11
N PRO A 128 -38.71 45.75 -24.46
CA PRO A 128 -38.44 47.04 -25.10
C PRO A 128 -37.10 47.12 -25.88
N ASN A 129 -37.04 48.08 -26.81
CA ASN A 129 -35.97 48.26 -27.81
C ASN A 129 -34.72 49.00 -27.31
N TYR A 130 -33.57 48.67 -27.91
CA TYR A 130 -32.50 49.62 -28.27
C TYR A 130 -31.99 49.31 -29.69
N THR A 131 -31.34 50.28 -30.36
CA THR A 131 -31.38 50.37 -31.84
C THR A 131 -30.03 50.51 -32.58
N THR A 132 -29.96 49.81 -33.73
CA THR A 132 -29.06 49.99 -34.91
C THR A 132 -27.58 49.59 -34.80
N PRO A 133 -26.87 49.31 -35.92
CA PRO A 133 -27.33 49.11 -37.32
C PRO A 133 -27.14 47.65 -37.84
N PRO A 134 -27.66 47.28 -39.03
CA PRO A 134 -27.65 45.89 -39.50
C PRO A 134 -26.35 45.44 -40.20
N LEU A 135 -26.03 44.15 -40.07
CA LEU A 135 -25.07 43.40 -40.89
C LEU A 135 -25.80 42.22 -41.61
N PRO A 136 -25.22 41.64 -42.68
CA PRO A 136 -26.01 40.90 -43.68
C PRO A 136 -26.48 39.49 -43.27
N LEU A 137 -27.54 39.02 -43.93
CA LEU A 137 -28.00 37.62 -43.84
C LEU A 137 -26.93 36.67 -44.40
N ASN A 138 -26.20 35.98 -43.52
CA ASN A 138 -25.84 34.55 -43.64
C ASN A 138 -24.92 34.10 -42.50
N GLN A 139 -25.51 33.79 -41.34
CA GLN A 139 -24.94 32.91 -40.32
C GLN A 139 -26.11 32.28 -39.54
N ALA A 140 -26.01 30.98 -39.24
CA ALA A 140 -27.04 30.27 -38.49
C ALA A 140 -26.99 30.68 -37.00
N PHE A 141 -28.15 30.65 -36.33
CA PHE A 141 -28.20 30.81 -34.88
C PHE A 141 -27.62 29.54 -34.23
N ASP A 142 -26.41 29.66 -33.68
CA ASP A 142 -25.75 28.59 -32.95
C ASP A 142 -26.37 28.44 -31.54
N PHE A 143 -27.14 27.37 -31.37
CA PHE A 143 -27.81 27.06 -30.11
C PHE A 143 -26.83 26.57 -29.03
N GLU A 144 -25.72 25.92 -29.39
CA GLU A 144 -24.70 25.49 -28.43
C GLU A 144 -23.96 26.72 -27.87
N ALA A 145 -23.62 27.67 -28.73
CA ALA A 145 -23.05 28.95 -28.30
C ALA A 145 -24.00 29.75 -27.38
N PHE A 146 -25.32 29.65 -27.56
CA PHE A 146 -26.30 30.26 -26.66
C PHE A 146 -26.35 29.55 -25.30
N VAL A 147 -26.45 28.22 -25.26
CA VAL A 147 -26.44 27.42 -24.03
C VAL A 147 -25.15 27.61 -23.23
N TRP A 148 -24.00 27.58 -23.90
CA TRP A 148 -22.69 27.80 -23.29
C TRP A 148 -22.57 29.17 -22.60
N ASN A 149 -23.11 30.23 -23.21
CA ASN A 149 -23.16 31.55 -22.57
C ASN A 149 -24.17 31.62 -21.42
N LEU A 150 -25.21 30.78 -21.40
CA LEU A 150 -26.18 30.71 -20.30
C LEU A 150 -25.58 30.00 -19.06
N GLU A 151 -24.85 28.90 -19.26
CA GLU A 151 -24.11 28.21 -18.19
C GLU A 151 -23.04 29.12 -17.56
N ASN A 152 -22.34 29.92 -18.38
CA ASN A 152 -21.35 30.90 -17.91
C ASN A 152 -21.96 32.21 -17.37
N ALA A 153 -23.29 32.38 -17.40
CA ALA A 153 -23.98 33.58 -16.88
C ALA A 153 -24.50 33.43 -15.44
N VAL A 154 -24.50 32.22 -14.87
CA VAL A 154 -24.86 32.01 -13.46
C VAL A 154 -23.67 32.36 -12.56
N PRO A 155 -23.81 33.24 -11.55
CA PRO A 155 -22.72 33.50 -10.61
C PRO A 155 -22.30 32.22 -9.87
N PRO A 156 -21.00 31.91 -9.76
CA PRO A 156 -20.50 30.65 -9.15
C PRO A 156 -20.79 30.52 -7.64
N THR A 157 -21.50 31.48 -7.05
CA THR A 157 -22.01 31.45 -5.68
C THR A 157 -23.38 30.76 -5.53
N ILE A 158 -24.02 30.35 -6.64
CA ILE A 158 -25.30 29.59 -6.62
C ILE A 158 -25.08 28.21 -7.23
N SER A 159 -24.51 27.30 -6.43
CA SER A 159 -24.53 25.86 -6.73
C SER A 159 -25.85 25.26 -6.23
N LEU A 160 -26.45 24.37 -7.03
CA LEU A 160 -27.47 23.45 -6.52
C LEU A 160 -26.84 22.51 -5.47
N ALA A 161 -27.58 22.18 -4.43
CA ALA A 161 -27.14 21.20 -3.45
C ALA A 161 -27.01 19.81 -4.11
N PRO A 162 -25.93 19.04 -3.89
CA PRO A 162 -25.72 17.74 -4.54
C PRO A 162 -26.91 16.77 -4.43
N GLU A 163 -27.67 16.82 -3.33
CA GLU A 163 -28.91 16.05 -3.13
C GLU A 163 -29.99 16.33 -4.19
N ALA A 164 -30.08 17.59 -4.64
CA ALA A 164 -31.15 18.09 -5.51
C ALA A 164 -31.00 17.63 -6.98
N GLU A 165 -29.77 17.29 -7.41
CA GLU A 165 -29.56 16.56 -8.66
C GLU A 165 -29.67 15.05 -8.45
N ALA A 166 -28.98 14.53 -7.42
CA ALA A 166 -28.76 13.10 -7.29
C ALA A 166 -30.03 12.32 -6.92
N VAL A 167 -30.85 12.83 -5.98
CA VAL A 167 -32.04 12.09 -5.51
C VAL A 167 -33.11 11.97 -6.61
N PRO A 168 -33.49 13.03 -7.35
CA PRO A 168 -34.41 12.90 -8.48
C PRO A 168 -33.90 11.96 -9.58
N PHE A 169 -32.59 12.00 -9.90
CA PHE A 169 -31.98 11.07 -10.86
C PHE A 169 -32.12 9.61 -10.42
N PHE A 170 -31.79 9.31 -9.16
CA PHE A 170 -31.88 7.96 -8.60
C PHE A 170 -33.33 7.46 -8.60
N PHE A 171 -34.28 8.30 -8.15
CA PHE A 171 -35.70 7.93 -8.15
C PHE A 171 -36.20 7.66 -9.57
N LYS A 172 -35.95 8.57 -10.52
CA LYS A 172 -36.37 8.43 -11.93
C LYS A 172 -35.84 7.15 -12.56
N ASN A 173 -34.53 6.93 -12.48
CA ASN A 173 -33.86 5.90 -13.27
C ASN A 173 -33.85 4.50 -12.62
N PHE A 174 -34.06 4.38 -11.31
CA PHE A 174 -33.98 3.10 -10.58
C PHE A 174 -35.24 2.73 -9.79
N ILE A 175 -36.09 3.69 -9.39
CA ILE A 175 -37.19 3.45 -8.44
C ILE A 175 -38.59 3.61 -9.09
N THR A 176 -38.82 4.62 -9.92
CA THR A 176 -40.16 4.92 -10.49
C THR A 176 -40.48 4.19 -11.80
N LEU A 177 -39.88 3.02 -12.01
CA LEU A 177 -40.10 2.18 -13.19
C LEU A 177 -41.45 1.42 -13.09
N PRO A 178 -42.12 1.12 -14.23
CA PRO A 178 -43.27 0.24 -14.28
C PRO A 178 -42.83 -1.22 -14.06
N GLN A 179 -43.81 -2.09 -13.87
CA GLN A 179 -43.60 -3.48 -13.47
C GLN A 179 -44.75 -4.32 -14.03
N GLN A 180 -44.51 -5.59 -14.33
CA GLN A 180 -45.61 -6.55 -14.29
C GLN A 180 -46.01 -6.75 -12.82
N ALA A 181 -47.30 -7.01 -12.57
CA ALA A 181 -47.85 -6.99 -11.20
C ALA A 181 -47.17 -7.96 -10.22
N GLU A 182 -46.41 -8.93 -10.71
CA GLU A 182 -45.74 -9.97 -9.93
C GLU A 182 -44.19 -9.86 -9.87
N SER A 183 -43.54 -9.03 -10.71
CA SER A 183 -42.06 -8.95 -10.81
C SER A 183 -41.43 -7.96 -9.80
N THR A 184 -41.52 -8.30 -8.50
CA THR A 184 -41.06 -7.46 -7.36
C THR A 184 -39.63 -6.95 -7.48
N ARG A 185 -39.38 -5.70 -7.10
CA ARG A 185 -38.04 -5.07 -7.07
C ARG A 185 -37.37 -5.07 -5.69
N GLY A 186 -37.62 -6.11 -4.91
CA GLY A 186 -37.10 -6.24 -3.54
C GLY A 186 -37.53 -5.08 -2.64
N TYR A 187 -36.64 -4.61 -1.76
CA TYR A 187 -36.96 -3.52 -0.83
C TYR A 187 -37.10 -2.13 -1.47
N LEU A 188 -36.59 -1.93 -2.70
CA LEU A 188 -36.59 -0.61 -3.35
C LEU A 188 -37.98 -0.12 -3.73
N GLU A 189 -38.93 -1.03 -3.92
CA GLU A 189 -40.36 -0.73 -4.15
C GLU A 189 -40.96 0.13 -3.03
N TYR A 190 -40.57 -0.16 -1.78
CA TYR A 190 -41.08 0.51 -0.57
C TYR A 190 -40.34 1.81 -0.24
N LEU A 191 -39.32 2.18 -1.04
CA LEU A 191 -38.52 3.38 -0.79
C LEU A 191 -39.33 4.67 -0.95
N VAL A 192 -40.11 4.81 -2.01
CA VAL A 192 -40.93 6.03 -2.24
C VAL A 192 -41.93 6.28 -1.09
N PRO A 193 -42.79 5.32 -0.68
CA PRO A 193 -43.77 5.58 0.38
C PRO A 193 -43.14 5.79 1.76
N LEU A 194 -41.99 5.17 2.07
CA LEU A 194 -41.30 5.39 3.35
C LEU A 194 -40.48 6.69 3.34
N TYR A 195 -39.75 7.00 2.27
CA TYR A 195 -39.01 8.26 2.13
C TYR A 195 -39.94 9.48 2.23
N ASN A 196 -41.11 9.44 1.58
CA ASN A 196 -42.09 10.53 1.64
C ASN A 196 -42.81 10.68 3.00
N ARG A 197 -42.70 9.69 3.90
CA ARG A 197 -43.23 9.75 5.28
C ARG A 197 -42.16 10.11 6.30
N ALA A 198 -40.91 9.73 6.02
CA ALA A 198 -39.77 9.95 6.90
C ALA A 198 -39.45 11.44 7.07
N ARG A 199 -38.91 11.81 8.23
CA ARG A 199 -38.54 13.21 8.50
C ARG A 199 -37.33 13.62 7.64
N PRO A 200 -37.21 14.89 7.20
CA PRO A 200 -35.96 15.41 6.65
C PRO A 200 -34.81 15.19 7.64
N SER A 201 -33.65 14.77 7.14
CA SER A 201 -32.49 14.32 7.96
C SER A 201 -32.74 13.06 8.84
N SER A 202 -33.77 12.26 8.54
CA SER A 202 -33.88 10.87 9.01
C SER A 202 -32.71 10.01 8.52
N VAL A 203 -32.49 8.87 9.20
CA VAL A 203 -31.51 7.87 8.75
C VAL A 203 -31.82 7.37 7.33
N LEU A 204 -33.11 7.19 6.99
CA LEU A 204 -33.54 6.78 5.66
C LEU A 204 -33.24 7.86 4.59
N HIS A 205 -33.50 9.14 4.89
CA HIS A 205 -33.13 10.22 3.96
C HIS A 205 -31.61 10.22 3.71
N LEU A 206 -30.80 10.22 4.77
CA LEU A 206 -29.33 10.26 4.64
C LEU A 206 -28.77 9.03 3.89
N ALA A 207 -29.29 7.83 4.15
CA ALA A 207 -28.91 6.62 3.44
C ALA A 207 -29.27 6.68 1.95
N THR A 208 -30.48 7.16 1.65
CA THR A 208 -30.97 7.32 0.27
C THR A 208 -30.16 8.36 -0.50
N THR A 209 -29.87 9.50 0.12
CA THR A 209 -29.00 10.54 -0.45
C THR A 209 -27.59 10.01 -0.71
N ALA A 210 -27.00 9.25 0.21
CA ALA A 210 -25.67 8.66 0.02
C ALA A 210 -25.64 7.67 -1.16
N VAL A 211 -26.64 6.79 -1.28
CA VAL A 211 -26.77 5.88 -2.44
C VAL A 211 -27.01 6.64 -3.74
N ALA A 212 -27.87 7.67 -3.72
CA ALA A 212 -28.15 8.48 -4.89
C ALA A 212 -26.90 9.21 -5.39
N MET A 213 -26.17 9.89 -4.50
CA MET A 213 -24.89 10.54 -4.83
C MET A 213 -23.83 9.53 -5.33
N ALA A 214 -23.74 8.34 -4.72
CA ALA A 214 -22.84 7.28 -5.17
C ALA A 214 -23.18 6.83 -6.60
N THR A 215 -24.46 6.53 -6.86
CA THR A 215 -24.96 6.12 -8.18
C THR A 215 -24.69 7.19 -9.23
N CYS A 216 -25.04 8.45 -8.96
CA CYS A 216 -24.81 9.57 -9.87
C CYS A 216 -23.32 9.87 -10.10
N GLY A 217 -22.49 9.67 -9.07
CA GLY A 217 -21.06 9.94 -9.13
C GLY A 217 -20.24 8.97 -9.98
N GLN A 218 -20.79 7.79 -10.32
CA GLN A 218 -20.15 6.86 -11.27
C GLN A 218 -20.18 7.38 -12.73
N TYR A 219 -20.96 8.43 -13.01
CA TYR A 219 -21.11 8.97 -14.37
C TYR A 219 -19.97 9.95 -14.69
N PRO A 220 -19.45 9.94 -15.95
CA PRO A 220 -18.49 10.94 -16.40
C PRO A 220 -18.99 12.38 -16.13
N GLY A 221 -18.10 13.23 -15.62
CA GLY A 221 -18.42 14.60 -15.21
C GLY A 221 -19.02 14.77 -13.81
N ARG A 222 -19.60 13.71 -13.21
CA ARG A 222 -20.27 13.78 -11.88
C ARG A 222 -19.43 13.27 -10.71
N GLN A 223 -18.16 12.93 -10.91
CA GLN A 223 -17.30 12.26 -9.91
C GLN A 223 -17.12 13.02 -8.59
N GLU A 224 -17.38 14.32 -8.54
CA GLU A 224 -17.37 15.10 -7.29
C GLU A 224 -18.42 14.61 -6.29
N LEU A 225 -19.56 14.12 -6.77
CA LEU A 225 -20.63 13.52 -5.96
C LEU A 225 -20.14 12.30 -5.15
N LEU A 226 -19.13 11.57 -5.62
CA LEU A 226 -18.57 10.42 -4.90
C LEU A 226 -17.96 10.82 -3.54
N ARG A 227 -17.41 12.04 -3.44
CA ARG A 227 -16.86 12.57 -2.18
C ARG A 227 -17.97 12.87 -1.19
N GLU A 228 -19.04 13.51 -1.65
CA GLU A 228 -20.20 13.81 -0.79
C GLU A 228 -21.05 12.57 -0.48
N ALA A 229 -21.03 11.55 -1.33
CA ALA A 229 -21.61 10.24 -1.06
C ALA A 229 -20.97 9.61 0.19
N VAL A 230 -19.63 9.59 0.27
CA VAL A 230 -18.88 9.04 1.43
C VAL A 230 -19.10 9.90 2.69
N SER A 231 -19.04 11.22 2.55
CA SER A 231 -19.39 12.21 3.59
C SER A 231 -20.79 11.95 4.16
N THR A 232 -21.78 11.69 3.31
CA THR A 232 -23.17 11.50 3.70
C THR A 232 -23.45 10.09 4.23
N TYR A 233 -22.79 9.06 3.70
CA TYR A 233 -22.81 7.70 4.23
C TYR A 233 -22.30 7.65 5.68
N GLY A 234 -21.19 8.34 5.97
CA GLY A 234 -20.67 8.47 7.34
C GLY A 234 -21.63 9.18 8.30
N LYS A 235 -22.31 10.24 7.84
CA LYS A 235 -23.40 10.91 8.60
C LYS A 235 -24.56 9.94 8.86
N ALA A 236 -24.93 9.14 7.86
CA ALA A 236 -26.04 8.19 7.93
C ALA A 236 -25.77 7.03 8.91
N ILE A 237 -24.57 6.43 8.89
CA ILE A 237 -24.16 5.41 9.88
C ILE A 237 -24.19 5.99 11.29
N LYS A 238 -23.69 7.21 11.50
CA LYS A 238 -23.75 7.86 12.82
C LYS A 238 -25.21 8.06 13.26
N LYS A 239 -26.08 8.52 12.37
CA LYS A 239 -27.51 8.70 12.66
C LYS A 239 -28.20 7.37 12.99
N LEU A 240 -27.87 6.29 12.28
CA LEU A 240 -28.37 4.94 12.62
C LEU A 240 -27.89 4.52 14.02
N ASN A 241 -26.61 4.72 14.35
CA ASN A 241 -26.08 4.37 15.67
C ASN A 241 -26.82 5.09 16.81
N ASP A 242 -27.22 6.35 16.59
CA ASP A 242 -28.04 7.11 17.53
C ASP A 242 -29.51 6.66 17.55
N ASP A 243 -30.13 6.36 16.41
CA ASP A 243 -31.50 5.84 16.33
C ASP A 243 -31.65 4.43 16.90
N LEU A 244 -30.61 3.58 16.84
CA LEU A 244 -30.58 2.25 17.45
C LEU A 244 -30.56 2.26 18.99
N LYS A 245 -30.33 3.42 19.63
CA LYS A 245 -30.38 3.57 21.10
C LYS A 245 -31.80 3.82 21.61
N ASP A 246 -32.71 4.25 20.73
CA ASP A 246 -34.14 4.41 21.03
C ASP A 246 -34.88 3.11 20.69
N PRO A 247 -35.51 2.41 21.66
CA PRO A 247 -36.23 1.15 21.41
C PRO A 247 -37.39 1.24 20.41
N VAL A 248 -37.93 2.43 20.14
CA VAL A 248 -38.97 2.66 19.13
C VAL A 248 -38.33 2.81 17.76
N MET A 249 -37.32 3.69 17.63
CA MET A 249 -36.63 3.90 16.36
C MET A 249 -35.86 2.66 15.88
N ALA A 250 -35.29 1.88 16.81
CA ALA A 250 -34.65 0.60 16.51
C ALA A 250 -35.60 -0.45 15.89
N LYS A 251 -36.92 -0.32 16.07
CA LYS A 251 -37.92 -1.19 15.44
C LYS A 251 -38.54 -0.61 14.16
N SER A 252 -38.32 0.66 13.84
CA SER A 252 -39.01 1.36 12.74
C SER A 252 -38.67 0.82 11.34
N ASP A 253 -39.58 1.02 10.37
CA ASP A 253 -39.34 0.69 8.95
C ASP A 253 -38.31 1.63 8.30
N GLU A 254 -38.15 2.86 8.79
CA GLU A 254 -37.05 3.74 8.38
C GLU A 254 -35.68 3.12 8.68
N SER A 255 -35.49 2.54 9.87
CA SER A 255 -34.21 1.97 10.30
C SER A 255 -33.85 0.69 9.54
N VAL A 256 -34.81 -0.22 9.32
CA VAL A 256 -34.56 -1.45 8.54
C VAL A 256 -34.28 -1.12 7.07
N LEU A 257 -35.07 -0.25 6.45
CA LEU A 257 -34.85 0.14 5.06
C LEU A 257 -33.54 0.92 4.89
N ALA A 258 -33.14 1.76 5.85
CA ALA A 258 -31.86 2.45 5.80
C ALA A 258 -30.65 1.49 5.83
N ILE A 259 -30.72 0.40 6.61
CA ILE A 259 -29.69 -0.65 6.60
C ILE A 259 -29.64 -1.38 5.24
N LEU A 260 -30.79 -1.65 4.63
CA LEU A 260 -30.85 -2.22 3.27
C LEU A 260 -30.27 -1.25 2.23
N MET A 261 -30.50 0.06 2.37
CA MET A 261 -29.85 1.09 1.55
C MET A 261 -28.33 1.16 1.80
N PHE A 262 -27.83 0.92 3.02
CA PHE A 262 -26.38 0.77 3.25
C PHE A 262 -25.80 -0.47 2.58
N SER A 263 -26.55 -1.57 2.48
CA SER A 263 -26.13 -2.73 1.69
C SER A 263 -26.00 -2.38 0.19
N LEU A 264 -26.91 -1.59 -0.36
CA LEU A 264 -26.80 -1.09 -1.74
C LEU A 264 -25.59 -0.16 -1.92
N TYR A 265 -25.33 0.72 -0.96
CA TYR A 265 -24.15 1.59 -0.96
C TYR A 265 -22.84 0.80 -1.06
N GLU A 266 -22.66 -0.23 -0.21
CA GLU A 266 -21.48 -1.10 -0.23
C GLU A 266 -21.34 -1.87 -1.55
N THR A 267 -22.45 -2.23 -2.20
CA THR A 267 -22.43 -2.93 -3.49
C THR A 267 -22.04 -2.02 -4.66
N ILE A 268 -22.25 -0.70 -4.53
CA ILE A 268 -21.87 0.31 -5.53
C ILE A 268 -20.43 0.81 -5.30
N MET A 269 -20.11 1.23 -4.07
CA MET A 269 -18.86 1.91 -3.71
C MET A 269 -17.72 0.96 -3.28
N SER A 270 -18.08 -0.27 -2.89
CA SER A 270 -17.27 -1.48 -2.83
C SER A 270 -15.76 -1.37 -2.56
N THR A 271 -15.36 -1.74 -1.34
CA THR A 271 -13.96 -1.94 -0.92
C THR A 271 -13.53 -3.43 -0.94
N ASP A 272 -12.27 -3.73 -0.63
CA ASP A 272 -11.70 -5.10 -0.65
C ASP A 272 -12.47 -6.11 0.22
N ASP A 273 -13.15 -5.66 1.29
CA ASP A 273 -13.94 -6.49 2.23
C ASP A 273 -15.45 -6.55 1.89
N THR A 274 -15.86 -6.13 0.69
CA THR A 274 -17.26 -6.03 0.20
C THR A 274 -18.24 -7.08 0.71
N ILE A 275 -17.97 -8.38 0.50
CA ILE A 275 -18.89 -9.47 0.87
C ILE A 275 -19.14 -9.49 2.38
N THR A 276 -18.13 -9.12 3.18
CA THR A 276 -18.22 -8.97 4.63
C THR A 276 -18.95 -7.69 5.02
N ALA A 277 -18.62 -6.54 4.42
CA ALA A 277 -19.25 -5.26 4.73
C ALA A 277 -20.76 -5.26 4.41
N TRP A 278 -21.13 -5.72 3.21
CA TRP A 278 -22.52 -5.94 2.80
C TRP A 278 -23.20 -6.99 3.70
N GLY A 279 -22.53 -8.11 3.97
CA GLY A 279 -23.05 -9.19 4.83
C GLY A 279 -23.34 -8.74 6.26
N ASN A 280 -22.55 -7.83 6.82
CA ASN A 280 -22.76 -7.24 8.14
C ASN A 280 -24.02 -6.34 8.18
N HIS A 281 -24.31 -5.60 7.11
CA HIS A 281 -25.58 -4.85 7.01
C HIS A 281 -26.78 -5.81 6.94
N VAL A 282 -26.69 -6.90 6.17
CA VAL A 282 -27.75 -7.93 6.13
C VAL A 282 -27.95 -8.60 7.49
N ASP A 283 -26.89 -8.99 8.19
CA ASP A 283 -26.97 -9.54 9.55
C ASP A 283 -27.59 -8.53 10.54
N GLY A 284 -27.28 -7.24 10.40
CA GLY A 284 -27.90 -6.16 11.17
C GLY A 284 -29.40 -6.01 10.91
N ALA A 285 -29.82 -6.05 9.64
CA ALA A 285 -31.24 -6.03 9.28
C ALA A 285 -31.98 -7.26 9.84
N VAL A 286 -31.38 -8.45 9.73
CA VAL A 286 -31.88 -9.69 10.34
C VAL A 286 -32.05 -9.57 11.85
N ALA A 287 -31.11 -8.93 12.55
CA ALA A 287 -31.20 -8.68 13.99
C ALA A 287 -32.38 -7.76 14.35
N LEU A 288 -32.63 -6.68 13.58
CA LEU A 288 -33.80 -5.81 13.79
C LEU A 288 -35.11 -6.52 13.45
N THR A 289 -35.15 -7.29 12.37
CA THR A 289 -36.32 -8.11 12.00
C THR A 289 -36.66 -9.12 13.10
N LYS A 290 -35.68 -9.74 13.77
CA LYS A 290 -35.91 -10.55 14.98
C LYS A 290 -36.40 -9.72 16.17
N LEU A 291 -35.83 -8.53 16.41
CA LEU A 291 -36.19 -7.62 17.51
C LEU A 291 -37.64 -7.10 17.43
N ARG A 292 -38.21 -7.02 16.22
CA ARG A 292 -39.62 -6.73 15.97
C ARG A 292 -40.58 -7.85 16.39
N GLY A 293 -40.14 -9.11 16.42
CA GLY A 293 -40.98 -10.25 16.76
C GLY A 293 -42.13 -10.48 15.76
N MET A 294 -43.24 -11.06 16.23
CA MET A 294 -44.41 -11.36 15.39
C MET A 294 -45.25 -10.12 15.04
N ASP A 295 -45.08 -9.01 15.75
CA ASP A 295 -45.94 -7.83 15.61
C ASP A 295 -45.88 -7.21 14.20
N GLN A 296 -44.75 -7.39 13.50
CA GLN A 296 -44.51 -6.89 12.15
C GLN A 296 -45.38 -7.55 11.07
N PHE A 297 -46.06 -8.67 11.37
CA PHE A 297 -47.02 -9.28 10.45
C PHE A 297 -48.39 -8.58 10.44
N ASN A 298 -48.66 -7.69 11.39
CA ASN A 298 -49.94 -6.96 11.49
C ASN A 298 -49.98 -5.70 10.59
N ASP A 299 -48.83 -5.20 10.12
CA ASP A 299 -48.75 -4.08 9.18
C ASP A 299 -48.20 -4.54 7.81
N PRO A 300 -48.85 -4.19 6.68
CA PRO A 300 -48.43 -4.65 5.36
C PRO A 300 -47.01 -4.22 4.93
N ILE A 301 -46.53 -3.04 5.35
CA ILE A 301 -45.21 -2.52 4.99
C ILE A 301 -44.14 -3.20 5.83
N SER A 302 -44.37 -3.35 7.12
CA SER A 302 -43.49 -4.12 8.02
C SER A 302 -43.39 -5.60 7.62
N HIS A 303 -44.47 -6.21 7.13
CA HIS A 303 -44.44 -7.57 6.57
C HIS A 303 -43.68 -7.62 5.22
N ALA A 304 -43.82 -6.61 4.36
CA ALA A 304 -43.01 -6.49 3.14
C ALA A 304 -41.51 -6.33 3.44
N MET A 305 -41.15 -5.56 4.49
CA MET A 305 -39.77 -5.47 4.99
C MET A 305 -39.25 -6.82 5.50
N PHE A 306 -40.06 -7.60 6.24
CA PHE A 306 -39.71 -8.96 6.62
C PHE A 306 -39.39 -9.85 5.41
N ARG A 307 -40.22 -9.81 4.36
CA ARG A 307 -39.99 -10.55 3.10
C ARG A 307 -38.68 -10.14 2.43
N ALA A 308 -38.40 -8.84 2.32
CA ALA A 308 -37.18 -8.36 1.69
C ALA A 308 -35.90 -8.68 2.50
N VAL A 309 -35.94 -8.59 3.83
CA VAL A 309 -34.83 -9.01 4.70
C VAL A 309 -34.61 -10.52 4.61
N ARG A 310 -35.67 -11.33 4.51
CA ARG A 310 -35.59 -12.79 4.27
C ARG A 310 -34.83 -13.11 2.97
N THR A 311 -35.19 -12.48 1.85
CA THR A 311 -34.48 -12.68 0.57
C THR A 311 -33.01 -12.31 0.68
N MET A 312 -32.68 -11.14 1.26
CA MET A 312 -31.29 -10.71 1.44
C MET A 312 -30.50 -11.64 2.37
N MET A 313 -31.11 -12.12 3.46
CA MET A 313 -30.50 -13.09 4.37
C MET A 313 -30.17 -14.40 3.66
N ILE A 314 -31.11 -14.95 2.87
CA ILE A 314 -30.89 -16.20 2.13
C ILE A 314 -29.72 -16.03 1.17
N THR A 315 -29.72 -14.98 0.34
CA THR A 315 -28.59 -14.66 -0.57
C THR A 315 -27.27 -14.54 0.19
N SER A 316 -27.26 -13.84 1.34
CA SER A 316 -26.06 -13.64 2.15
C SER A 316 -25.55 -14.94 2.79
N CYS A 317 -26.45 -15.83 3.19
CA CYS A 317 -26.13 -17.13 3.77
C CYS A 317 -25.64 -18.11 2.70
N VAL A 318 -26.22 -18.12 1.49
CA VAL A 318 -25.71 -18.88 0.33
C VAL A 318 -24.29 -18.40 -0.04
N GLN A 319 -24.10 -17.08 -0.15
CA GLN A 319 -22.80 -16.48 -0.51
C GLN A 319 -21.71 -16.85 0.51
N ARG A 320 -21.96 -16.60 1.80
CA ARG A 320 -21.01 -16.85 2.90
C ARG A 320 -20.95 -18.32 3.33
N SER A 321 -21.75 -19.20 2.72
CA SER A 321 -21.93 -20.62 3.12
C SER A 321 -22.27 -20.80 4.62
N LYS A 322 -23.01 -19.84 5.19
CA LYS A 322 -23.47 -19.81 6.59
C LYS A 322 -24.87 -20.46 6.66
N PRO A 323 -25.21 -21.25 7.70
CA PRO A 323 -26.60 -21.63 7.96
C PRO A 323 -27.48 -20.41 8.28
N ILE A 324 -28.79 -20.55 8.13
CA ILE A 324 -29.77 -19.55 8.55
C ILE A 324 -30.02 -19.68 10.06
N ASP A 325 -29.84 -18.57 10.79
CA ASP A 325 -30.25 -18.47 12.20
C ASP A 325 -31.77 -18.63 12.34
N SER A 326 -32.28 -19.19 13.44
CA SER A 326 -33.73 -19.27 13.70
C SER A 326 -34.42 -17.90 13.87
N PHE A 327 -35.71 -17.85 13.52
CA PHE A 327 -36.62 -16.73 13.77
C PHE A 327 -37.66 -17.13 14.85
N PRO A 328 -38.13 -16.22 15.74
CA PRO A 328 -39.15 -16.54 16.73
C PRO A 328 -40.52 -16.86 16.10
N GLY A 329 -41.20 -17.90 16.58
CA GLY A 329 -42.57 -18.25 16.14
C GLY A 329 -42.64 -19.56 15.35
N ALA A 330 -43.84 -20.16 15.30
CA ALA A 330 -44.03 -21.52 14.77
C ALA A 330 -43.73 -21.65 13.25
N GLY A 331 -44.00 -20.61 12.46
CA GLY A 331 -43.67 -20.57 11.03
C GLY A 331 -42.22 -20.15 10.71
N GLY A 332 -41.40 -19.85 11.72
CA GLY A 332 -40.02 -19.40 11.54
C GLY A 332 -39.89 -18.27 10.49
N TRP A 333 -38.95 -18.42 9.55
CA TRP A 333 -38.78 -17.47 8.44
C TRP A 333 -39.81 -17.59 7.31
N VAL A 334 -40.67 -18.61 7.30
CA VAL A 334 -41.78 -18.69 6.32
C VAL A 334 -42.85 -17.64 6.66
N GLY A 335 -43.11 -17.43 7.95
CA GLY A 335 -44.13 -16.51 8.46
C GLY A 335 -45.46 -17.22 8.78
N ASN A 336 -46.54 -16.44 8.89
CA ASN A 336 -47.87 -16.94 9.28
C ASN A 336 -48.85 -17.17 8.10
N GLY A 337 -48.43 -16.92 6.86
CA GLY A 337 -49.28 -17.07 5.66
C GLY A 337 -49.08 -18.43 4.96
N ASP A 338 -50.01 -18.79 4.07
CA ASP A 338 -49.85 -19.95 3.19
C ASP A 338 -48.86 -19.63 2.05
N ILE A 339 -48.03 -20.62 1.70
CA ILE A 339 -47.10 -20.56 0.57
C ILE A 339 -47.87 -20.46 -0.76
N SER A 340 -49.13 -20.94 -0.81
CA SER A 340 -49.99 -20.78 -1.99
C SER A 340 -50.39 -19.33 -2.28
N GLU A 341 -50.48 -18.48 -1.25
CA GLU A 341 -50.84 -17.06 -1.35
C GLU A 341 -49.64 -16.14 -1.69
N GLU A 342 -48.41 -16.69 -1.69
CA GLU A 342 -47.20 -15.95 -2.06
C GLU A 342 -47.06 -15.83 -3.60
N ASN A 343 -46.58 -14.66 -4.05
CA ASN A 343 -46.32 -14.41 -5.47
C ASN A 343 -45.15 -15.27 -5.98
N ALA A 344 -45.00 -15.40 -7.31
CA ALA A 344 -44.02 -16.31 -7.90
C ALA A 344 -42.57 -16.07 -7.43
N ALA A 345 -42.15 -14.81 -7.25
CA ALA A 345 -40.81 -14.46 -6.74
C ALA A 345 -40.61 -14.82 -5.26
N ASN A 346 -41.62 -14.63 -4.43
CA ASN A 346 -41.59 -15.03 -3.02
C ASN A 346 -41.61 -16.56 -2.87
N ARG A 347 -42.33 -17.29 -3.73
CA ARG A 347 -42.30 -18.76 -3.77
C ARG A 347 -40.92 -19.31 -4.14
N LEU A 348 -40.21 -18.70 -5.10
CA LEU A 348 -38.81 -19.03 -5.38
C LEU A 348 -37.92 -18.82 -4.13
N THR A 349 -38.06 -17.67 -3.47
CA THR A 349 -37.34 -17.37 -2.22
C THR A 349 -37.59 -18.42 -1.14
N LEU A 350 -38.83 -18.91 -1.01
CA LEU A 350 -39.20 -19.94 -0.04
C LEU A 350 -38.64 -21.32 -0.39
N ILE A 351 -38.63 -21.74 -1.66
CA ILE A 351 -37.99 -23.00 -2.10
C ILE A 351 -36.48 -22.97 -1.78
N CYS A 352 -35.84 -21.81 -1.91
CA CYS A 352 -34.41 -21.64 -1.63
C CYS A 352 -34.07 -21.48 -0.14
N ILE A 353 -35.04 -21.50 0.78
CA ILE A 353 -34.79 -21.17 2.20
C ILE A 353 -33.85 -22.16 2.89
N ASP A 354 -33.88 -23.44 2.51
CA ASP A 354 -33.02 -24.47 3.09
C ASP A 354 -31.67 -24.61 2.38
N LEU A 355 -31.47 -23.96 1.23
CA LEU A 355 -30.25 -24.06 0.43
C LEU A 355 -28.97 -23.66 1.20
N PRO A 356 -28.95 -22.63 2.07
CA PRO A 356 -27.77 -22.33 2.90
C PRO A 356 -27.48 -23.42 3.95
N ASN A 357 -28.53 -24.00 4.56
CA ASN A 357 -28.39 -25.05 5.57
C ASN A 357 -27.87 -26.34 4.94
N LEU A 358 -28.45 -26.73 3.79
CA LEU A 358 -28.01 -27.82 2.94
C LEU A 358 -26.53 -27.65 2.54
N ARG A 359 -26.15 -26.47 2.04
CA ARG A 359 -24.77 -26.14 1.65
C ARG A 359 -23.79 -26.18 2.83
N ALA A 360 -24.16 -25.65 3.99
CA ALA A 360 -23.31 -25.67 5.18
C ALA A 360 -23.04 -27.11 5.66
N ARG A 361 -24.06 -27.97 5.67
CA ARG A 361 -23.91 -29.41 5.95
C ARG A 361 -23.03 -30.10 4.91
N ALA A 362 -23.31 -29.89 3.61
CA ALA A 362 -22.54 -30.49 2.51
C ALA A 362 -21.05 -30.09 2.54
N ASN A 363 -20.74 -28.81 2.81
CA ASN A 363 -19.35 -28.35 2.97
C ASN A 363 -18.67 -28.99 4.19
N THR A 364 -19.39 -29.13 5.31
CA THR A 364 -18.86 -29.74 6.54
C THR A 364 -18.52 -31.22 6.30
N LEU A 365 -19.40 -31.95 5.63
CA LEU A 365 -19.15 -33.34 5.23
C LEU A 365 -17.97 -33.46 4.25
N THR A 366 -18.04 -32.75 3.12
CA THR A 366 -17.12 -32.98 1.99
C THR A 366 -15.70 -32.45 2.20
N THR A 367 -15.49 -31.62 3.22
CA THR A 367 -14.14 -31.23 3.69
C THR A 367 -13.51 -32.21 4.68
N THR A 368 -14.27 -33.19 5.20
CA THR A 368 -13.72 -34.30 6.00
C THR A 368 -13.34 -35.50 5.13
N PRO A 369 -12.28 -36.26 5.46
CA PRO A 369 -11.97 -37.52 4.78
C PRO A 369 -13.14 -38.51 4.86
N TYR A 370 -13.33 -39.32 3.80
CA TYR A 370 -14.39 -40.33 3.75
C TYR A 370 -14.38 -41.25 4.98
N ASN A 371 -15.56 -41.42 5.59
CA ASN A 371 -15.77 -42.24 6.79
C ASN A 371 -17.17 -42.88 6.72
N PRO A 372 -17.28 -44.23 6.75
CA PRO A 372 -18.56 -44.94 6.66
C PRO A 372 -19.63 -44.47 7.65
N ALA A 373 -19.25 -43.93 8.82
CA ALA A 373 -20.19 -43.43 9.82
C ALA A 373 -21.09 -42.29 9.33
N TYR A 374 -20.66 -41.51 8.32
CA TYR A 374 -21.42 -40.37 7.78
C TYR A 374 -22.12 -40.66 6.45
N GLU A 375 -22.09 -41.90 5.93
CA GLU A 375 -22.80 -42.24 4.68
C GLU A 375 -24.31 -41.99 4.74
N SER A 376 -24.93 -42.22 5.91
CA SER A 376 -26.36 -41.96 6.08
C SER A 376 -26.67 -40.47 6.02
N GLU A 377 -25.77 -39.60 6.49
CA GLU A 377 -25.92 -38.15 6.36
C GLU A 377 -25.65 -37.71 4.90
N ALA A 378 -24.62 -38.25 4.25
CA ALA A 378 -24.32 -37.99 2.85
C ALA A 378 -25.52 -38.29 1.92
N LYS A 379 -26.20 -39.42 2.15
CA LYS A 379 -27.41 -39.82 1.41
C LYS A 379 -28.59 -38.89 1.70
N GLN A 380 -28.85 -38.53 2.95
CA GLN A 380 -29.88 -37.53 3.32
C GLN A 380 -29.62 -36.15 2.69
N ILE A 381 -28.37 -35.70 2.64
CA ILE A 381 -27.99 -34.42 2.00
C ILE A 381 -28.25 -34.49 0.49
N LEU A 382 -27.95 -35.62 -0.16
CA LEU A 382 -28.17 -35.83 -1.60
C LEU A 382 -29.67 -35.91 -1.94
N GLU A 383 -30.47 -36.66 -1.18
CA GLU A 383 -31.93 -36.74 -1.30
C GLU A 383 -32.57 -35.36 -1.15
N PHE A 384 -32.18 -34.60 -0.12
CA PHE A 384 -32.71 -33.26 0.13
C PHE A 384 -32.28 -32.25 -0.94
N ALA A 385 -31.05 -32.33 -1.45
CA ALA A 385 -30.58 -31.48 -2.55
C ALA A 385 -31.32 -31.77 -3.87
N GLN A 386 -31.62 -33.03 -4.16
CA GLN A 386 -32.40 -33.41 -5.35
C GLN A 386 -33.86 -32.94 -5.21
N MET A 387 -34.47 -33.07 -4.03
CA MET A 387 -35.82 -32.55 -3.75
C MET A 387 -35.92 -31.02 -3.95
N VAL A 388 -34.91 -30.25 -3.51
CA VAL A 388 -34.89 -28.79 -3.73
C VAL A 388 -34.73 -28.45 -5.21
N ASP A 389 -33.89 -29.17 -5.97
CA ASP A 389 -33.73 -28.94 -7.41
C ASP A 389 -34.98 -29.33 -8.22
N ASP A 390 -35.70 -30.38 -7.82
CA ASP A 390 -36.96 -30.78 -8.44
C ASP A 390 -38.09 -29.76 -8.14
N ASN A 391 -38.15 -29.23 -6.91
CA ASN A 391 -39.06 -28.13 -6.56
C ASN A 391 -38.76 -26.85 -7.35
N LEU A 392 -37.48 -26.52 -7.59
CA LEU A 392 -37.08 -25.41 -8.46
C LEU A 392 -37.52 -25.62 -9.90
N GLU A 393 -37.36 -26.84 -10.44
CA GLU A 393 -37.80 -27.14 -11.81
C GLU A 393 -39.32 -27.07 -11.97
N GLU A 394 -40.09 -27.58 -11.00
CA GLU A 394 -41.56 -27.51 -11.03
C GLU A 394 -42.08 -26.08 -10.86
N TRP A 395 -41.42 -25.26 -10.02
CA TRP A 395 -41.68 -23.81 -9.98
C TRP A 395 -41.52 -23.17 -11.36
N TYR A 396 -40.42 -23.45 -12.07
CA TYR A 396 -40.18 -22.88 -13.41
C TYR A 396 -41.17 -23.38 -14.46
N ARG A 397 -41.57 -24.67 -14.40
CA ARG A 397 -42.59 -25.26 -15.28
C ARG A 397 -43.95 -24.58 -15.12
N THR A 398 -44.36 -24.33 -13.87
CA THR A 398 -45.67 -23.74 -13.52
C THR A 398 -45.77 -22.23 -13.76
N LEU A 399 -44.69 -21.54 -14.17
CA LEU A 399 -44.74 -20.11 -14.50
C LEU A 399 -45.58 -19.79 -15.75
N PRO A 400 -46.33 -18.67 -15.75
CA PRO A 400 -47.04 -18.16 -16.92
C PRO A 400 -46.14 -17.92 -18.14
N PRO A 401 -46.68 -17.93 -19.38
CA PRO A 401 -45.91 -17.70 -20.60
C PRO A 401 -45.11 -16.38 -20.61
N GLU A 402 -45.67 -15.32 -20.04
CA GLU A 402 -45.09 -13.97 -19.96
C GLU A 402 -43.84 -13.86 -19.08
N TRP A 403 -43.65 -14.81 -18.14
CA TRP A 403 -42.42 -14.92 -17.37
C TRP A 403 -41.26 -15.53 -18.18
N LYS A 404 -41.54 -16.16 -19.33
CA LYS A 404 -40.55 -16.92 -20.12
C LYS A 404 -39.87 -16.02 -21.16
N HIS A 405 -38.61 -16.33 -21.48
CA HIS A 405 -37.81 -15.51 -22.39
C HIS A 405 -38.33 -15.60 -23.84
N ARG A 406 -38.04 -14.56 -24.64
CA ARG A 406 -38.18 -14.58 -26.10
C ARG A 406 -36.78 -14.65 -26.73
N ILE A 407 -36.60 -15.57 -27.66
CA ILE A 407 -35.34 -15.69 -28.43
C ILE A 407 -35.39 -14.66 -29.57
N ILE A 408 -34.41 -13.75 -29.62
CA ILE A 408 -34.33 -12.71 -30.67
C ILE A 408 -33.36 -13.06 -31.81
N GLY A 409 -32.60 -14.14 -31.66
CA GLY A 409 -31.62 -14.60 -32.65
C GLY A 409 -30.65 -15.63 -32.06
N VAL A 410 -29.77 -16.15 -32.92
CA VAL A 410 -28.71 -17.10 -32.57
C VAL A 410 -27.39 -16.59 -33.13
N VAL A 411 -26.36 -16.45 -32.30
CA VAL A 411 -25.00 -16.08 -32.72
C VAL A 411 -24.24 -17.35 -33.13
N SER A 412 -23.89 -17.46 -34.40
CA SER A 412 -23.21 -18.61 -35.00
C SER A 412 -21.71 -18.40 -35.24
N GLU A 413 -21.21 -17.19 -35.00
CA GLU A 413 -19.81 -16.83 -35.21
C GLU A 413 -18.91 -17.46 -34.14
N ARG A 414 -17.77 -18.03 -34.57
CA ARG A 414 -16.74 -18.52 -33.65
C ARG A 414 -15.81 -17.38 -33.29
N LEU A 415 -15.80 -17.01 -32.01
CA LEU A 415 -14.88 -16.01 -31.47
C LEU A 415 -13.41 -16.48 -31.61
N ALA A 416 -12.53 -15.59 -32.06
CA ALA A 416 -11.09 -15.83 -32.07
C ALA A 416 -10.55 -15.82 -30.62
N PRO A 417 -9.55 -16.65 -30.26
CA PRO A 417 -9.06 -16.76 -28.88
C PRO A 417 -8.66 -15.43 -28.23
N GLU A 418 -8.06 -14.53 -29.00
CA GLU A 418 -7.67 -13.18 -28.61
C GLU A 418 -8.84 -12.26 -28.23
N ASP A 419 -10.04 -12.46 -28.79
CA ASP A 419 -11.19 -11.56 -28.64
C ASP A 419 -12.24 -12.04 -27.61
N ILE A 420 -12.13 -13.27 -27.11
CA ILE A 420 -13.17 -13.94 -26.29
C ILE A 420 -13.60 -13.08 -25.09
N ALA A 421 -12.68 -12.48 -24.34
CA ALA A 421 -13.03 -11.67 -23.17
C ALA A 421 -13.74 -10.35 -23.54
N LEU A 422 -13.55 -9.84 -24.76
CA LEU A 422 -14.07 -8.56 -25.23
C LEU A 422 -15.42 -8.68 -25.95
N ALA A 423 -15.72 -9.82 -26.56
CA ALA A 423 -16.95 -10.08 -27.31
C ALA A 423 -18.23 -9.77 -26.51
N GLU A 424 -19.19 -9.05 -27.12
CA GLU A 424 -20.43 -8.64 -26.44
C GLU A 424 -21.40 -9.78 -26.16
N LYS A 425 -21.36 -10.84 -26.98
CA LYS A 425 -22.33 -11.93 -27.03
C LYS A 425 -21.61 -13.28 -26.98
N TRP A 426 -22.18 -14.22 -26.25
CA TRP A 426 -21.76 -15.62 -26.31
C TRP A 426 -22.41 -16.30 -27.53
N PRO A 427 -21.73 -17.22 -28.25
CA PRO A 427 -22.34 -18.02 -29.31
C PRO A 427 -23.51 -18.86 -28.78
N GLY A 428 -24.60 -18.93 -29.54
CA GLY A 428 -25.87 -19.54 -29.11
C GLY A 428 -27.04 -18.55 -29.12
N GLU A 429 -28.16 -18.95 -28.51
CA GLU A 429 -29.38 -18.14 -28.42
C GLU A 429 -29.17 -16.82 -27.68
N GLN A 430 -30.01 -15.83 -27.97
CA GLN A 430 -30.00 -14.52 -27.33
C GLN A 430 -31.40 -14.26 -26.74
N HIS A 431 -31.49 -14.11 -25.41
CA HIS A 431 -32.74 -14.10 -24.65
C HIS A 431 -33.14 -12.69 -24.21
N VAL A 432 -34.39 -12.30 -24.48
CA VAL A 432 -35.00 -11.02 -24.10
C VAL A 432 -36.25 -11.27 -23.25
N TYR A 433 -36.40 -10.49 -22.18
CA TYR A 433 -37.52 -10.56 -21.25
C TYR A 433 -38.48 -9.37 -21.44
N HIS A 434 -39.49 -9.25 -20.57
CA HIS A 434 -40.29 -8.04 -20.47
C HIS A 434 -39.46 -6.88 -19.90
N ASP A 435 -38.83 -7.11 -18.75
CA ASP A 435 -38.05 -6.13 -18.00
C ASP A 435 -36.83 -6.78 -17.30
N VAL A 436 -35.91 -5.94 -16.82
CA VAL A 436 -34.68 -6.37 -16.13
C VAL A 436 -34.95 -7.03 -14.76
N PRO A 437 -35.90 -6.57 -13.91
CA PRO A 437 -36.28 -7.28 -12.68
C PRO A 437 -36.71 -8.73 -12.93
N LEU A 438 -37.57 -8.99 -13.92
CA LEU A 438 -37.98 -10.34 -14.31
C LEU A 438 -36.79 -11.21 -14.75
N ALA A 439 -35.87 -10.64 -15.54
CA ALA A 439 -34.65 -11.33 -15.97
C ALA A 439 -33.69 -11.63 -14.80
N SER A 440 -33.66 -10.78 -13.76
CA SER A 440 -32.91 -11.03 -12.53
C SER A 440 -33.47 -12.25 -11.78
N ILE A 441 -34.79 -12.32 -11.56
CA ILE A 441 -35.44 -13.42 -10.84
C ILE A 441 -35.20 -14.76 -11.57
N MET A 442 -35.17 -14.74 -12.90
CA MET A 442 -34.81 -15.90 -13.74
C MET A 442 -33.36 -16.35 -13.54
N ASN A 443 -32.43 -15.40 -13.37
CA ASN A 443 -31.05 -15.70 -13.05
C ASN A 443 -30.85 -16.18 -11.60
N ASP A 444 -31.63 -15.69 -10.64
CA ASP A 444 -31.63 -16.20 -9.26
C ASP A 444 -32.06 -17.68 -9.22
N TYR A 445 -33.09 -18.07 -9.99
CA TYR A 445 -33.48 -19.48 -10.18
C TYR A 445 -32.31 -20.33 -10.73
N ARG A 446 -31.64 -19.88 -11.79
CA ARG A 446 -30.48 -20.57 -12.40
C ARG A 446 -29.33 -20.74 -11.42
N VAL A 447 -28.99 -19.67 -10.68
CA VAL A 447 -27.98 -19.65 -9.62
C VAL A 447 -28.31 -20.66 -8.52
N CYS A 448 -29.57 -20.76 -8.10
CA CYS A 448 -29.99 -21.71 -7.08
C CYS A 448 -29.89 -23.16 -7.55
N ARG A 449 -30.27 -23.47 -8.80
CA ARG A 449 -30.06 -24.81 -9.40
C ARG A 449 -28.58 -25.17 -9.53
N ILE A 450 -27.73 -24.23 -9.95
CA ILE A 450 -26.26 -24.44 -10.00
C ILE A 450 -25.73 -24.84 -8.61
N PHE A 451 -26.20 -24.20 -7.53
CA PHE A 451 -25.78 -24.57 -6.18
C PHE A 451 -26.34 -25.92 -5.70
N CYS A 452 -27.60 -26.24 -5.99
CA CYS A 452 -28.17 -27.57 -5.68
C CYS A 452 -27.38 -28.69 -6.38
N ARG A 453 -27.10 -28.51 -7.67
CA ARG A 453 -26.33 -29.47 -8.48
C ARG A 453 -24.87 -29.60 -8.04
N ARG A 454 -24.22 -28.52 -7.59
CA ARG A 454 -22.88 -28.60 -6.98
C ARG A 454 -22.86 -29.32 -5.63
N VAL A 455 -23.90 -29.16 -4.79
CA VAL A 455 -24.04 -29.96 -3.55
C VAL A 455 -24.17 -31.46 -3.87
N ILE A 456 -25.00 -31.83 -4.85
CA ILE A 456 -25.14 -33.22 -5.30
C ILE A 456 -23.78 -33.75 -5.79
N MET A 457 -23.10 -33.03 -6.69
CA MET A 457 -21.79 -33.42 -7.21
C MET A 457 -20.74 -33.64 -6.11
N ALA A 458 -20.66 -32.75 -5.12
CA ALA A 458 -19.72 -32.87 -4.01
C ALA A 458 -20.04 -34.09 -3.13
N CYS A 459 -21.32 -34.37 -2.85
CA CYS A 459 -21.74 -35.53 -2.07
C CYS A 459 -21.53 -36.86 -2.82
N VAL A 460 -21.80 -36.90 -4.14
CA VAL A 460 -21.50 -38.04 -5.02
C VAL A 460 -20.00 -38.35 -5.04
N THR A 461 -19.15 -37.31 -5.16
CA THR A 461 -17.68 -37.47 -5.15
C THR A 461 -17.17 -37.96 -3.79
N TRP A 462 -17.78 -37.51 -2.69
CA TRP A 462 -17.43 -37.99 -1.37
C TRP A 462 -17.86 -39.44 -1.12
N LEU A 463 -19.04 -39.83 -1.65
CA LEU A 463 -19.56 -41.20 -1.59
C LEU A 463 -18.81 -42.18 -2.50
N SER A 464 -18.26 -41.75 -3.63
CA SER A 464 -17.55 -42.66 -4.56
C SER A 464 -16.25 -43.23 -3.98
N PHE A 465 -15.65 -42.59 -2.96
CA PHE A 465 -14.53 -43.15 -2.18
C PHE A 465 -14.90 -44.45 -1.43
N SER A 466 -16.18 -44.78 -1.26
CA SER A 466 -16.63 -46.09 -0.75
C SER A 466 -16.40 -47.25 -1.71
N GLY A 467 -16.17 -46.96 -3.00
CA GLY A 467 -16.07 -47.94 -4.08
C GLY A 467 -17.38 -48.64 -4.48
N ASN A 468 -18.51 -48.35 -3.82
CA ASN A 468 -19.77 -49.10 -3.97
C ASN A 468 -21.00 -48.24 -4.37
N TYR A 469 -20.82 -46.95 -4.70
CA TYR A 469 -21.93 -46.05 -5.01
C TYR A 469 -22.32 -46.10 -6.50
N ALA A 470 -23.05 -47.16 -6.88
CA ALA A 470 -23.37 -47.49 -8.28
C ALA A 470 -24.12 -46.39 -9.06
N ASP A 471 -25.03 -45.67 -8.42
CA ASP A 471 -25.86 -44.63 -9.07
C ASP A 471 -25.12 -43.28 -9.22
N GLY A 472 -23.86 -43.20 -8.79
CA GLY A 472 -23.07 -41.97 -8.74
C GLY A 472 -22.82 -41.35 -10.12
N ASP A 473 -22.48 -42.15 -11.12
CA ASP A 473 -22.14 -41.63 -12.45
C ASP A 473 -23.36 -41.00 -13.15
N GLU A 474 -24.58 -41.52 -12.95
CA GLU A 474 -25.79 -40.89 -13.49
C GLU A 474 -26.08 -39.56 -12.79
N ALA A 475 -26.06 -39.55 -11.45
CA ALA A 475 -26.31 -38.34 -10.66
C ALA A 475 -25.28 -37.23 -10.93
N TRP A 476 -24.01 -37.60 -11.13
CA TRP A 476 -22.94 -36.70 -11.56
C TRP A 476 -23.20 -36.15 -12.96
N ASN A 477 -23.38 -37.01 -13.97
CA ASN A 477 -23.58 -36.57 -15.37
C ASN A 477 -24.84 -35.72 -15.56
N LYS A 478 -25.96 -36.07 -14.90
CA LYS A 478 -27.18 -35.22 -14.85
C LYS A 478 -26.86 -33.84 -14.28
N SER A 479 -26.04 -33.77 -13.24
CA SER A 479 -25.66 -32.50 -12.60
C SER A 479 -24.71 -31.65 -13.44
N VAL A 480 -23.75 -32.27 -14.15
CA VAL A 480 -22.89 -31.61 -15.14
C VAL A 480 -23.73 -30.97 -16.25
N PHE A 481 -24.69 -31.72 -16.81
CA PHE A 481 -25.59 -31.25 -17.87
C PHE A 481 -26.46 -30.07 -17.42
N VAL A 482 -27.12 -30.17 -16.26
CA VAL A 482 -27.98 -29.10 -15.74
C VAL A 482 -27.17 -27.84 -15.43
N ILE A 483 -25.97 -27.96 -14.85
CA ILE A 483 -25.11 -26.79 -14.61
C ILE A 483 -24.73 -26.09 -15.93
N GLN A 484 -24.34 -26.84 -16.96
CA GLN A 484 -24.01 -26.26 -18.26
C GLN A 484 -25.21 -25.53 -18.87
N MET A 485 -26.39 -26.16 -18.87
CA MET A 485 -27.64 -25.56 -19.36
C MET A 485 -27.99 -24.24 -18.64
N MET A 486 -27.85 -24.19 -17.32
CA MET A 486 -28.08 -22.95 -16.55
C MET A 486 -27.04 -21.86 -16.85
N VAL A 487 -25.80 -22.22 -17.17
CA VAL A 487 -24.73 -21.28 -17.55
C VAL A 487 -24.89 -20.76 -18.98
N ASP A 488 -25.36 -21.60 -19.90
CA ASP A 488 -25.72 -21.20 -21.26
C ASP A 488 -26.92 -20.24 -21.27
N GLU A 489 -27.96 -20.50 -20.46
CA GLU A 489 -29.07 -19.55 -20.30
C GLU A 489 -28.67 -18.23 -19.62
N ILE A 490 -27.77 -18.24 -18.62
CA ILE A 490 -27.19 -17.01 -18.07
C ILE A 490 -26.46 -16.25 -19.20
N SER A 491 -25.64 -16.94 -20.00
CA SER A 491 -24.89 -16.35 -21.11
C SER A 491 -25.81 -15.72 -22.17
N ALA A 492 -26.91 -16.40 -22.52
CA ALA A 492 -27.88 -15.95 -23.50
C ALA A 492 -28.61 -14.64 -23.11
N CYS A 493 -28.78 -14.37 -21.80
CA CYS A 493 -29.48 -13.18 -21.32
C CYS A 493 -28.57 -11.96 -21.03
N VAL A 494 -27.25 -12.11 -21.09
CA VAL A 494 -26.30 -10.99 -20.80
C VAL A 494 -26.54 -9.76 -21.70
N PRO A 495 -26.73 -9.89 -23.03
CA PRO A 495 -26.89 -8.72 -23.88
C PRO A 495 -28.15 -7.91 -23.58
N PHE A 496 -29.24 -8.57 -23.16
CA PHE A 496 -30.47 -7.88 -22.74
C PHE A 496 -30.23 -6.97 -21.53
N HIS A 497 -29.43 -7.43 -20.57
CA HIS A 497 -29.06 -6.64 -19.38
C HIS A 497 -28.06 -5.51 -19.69
N MET A 498 -27.09 -5.75 -20.57
CA MET A 498 -25.97 -4.81 -20.82
C MET A 498 -26.16 -3.84 -22.01
N SER A 499 -27.25 -3.98 -22.78
CA SER A 499 -27.54 -3.13 -23.94
C SER A 499 -28.94 -2.52 -23.84
N TYR A 500 -29.00 -1.20 -23.72
CA TYR A 500 -30.26 -0.43 -23.71
C TYR A 500 -31.10 -0.67 -24.97
N GLU A 501 -30.45 -1.00 -26.09
CA GLU A 501 -31.14 -1.26 -27.35
C GLU A 501 -32.10 -2.45 -27.28
N LEU A 502 -31.85 -3.40 -26.39
CA LEU A 502 -32.69 -4.58 -26.16
C LEU A 502 -33.71 -4.41 -25.03
N GLN A 503 -33.80 -3.23 -24.40
CA GLN A 503 -34.67 -2.94 -23.26
C GLN A 503 -35.83 -1.99 -23.66
N PRO A 504 -36.93 -2.49 -24.28
CA PRO A 504 -38.01 -1.64 -24.78
C PRO A 504 -38.70 -0.86 -23.66
N MET A 505 -38.96 -1.48 -22.50
CA MET A 505 -39.58 -0.81 -21.34
C MET A 505 -38.75 0.37 -20.82
N ALA A 506 -37.41 0.28 -20.89
CA ALA A 506 -36.53 1.37 -20.46
C ALA A 506 -36.63 2.59 -21.41
N LYS A 507 -36.75 2.32 -22.72
CA LYS A 507 -36.98 3.33 -23.75
C LYS A 507 -38.34 4.00 -23.64
N GLU A 508 -39.41 3.21 -23.48
CA GLU A 508 -40.78 3.70 -23.32
C GLU A 508 -40.94 4.60 -22.08
N MET A 509 -40.16 4.35 -21.03
CA MET A 509 -40.15 5.13 -19.78
C MET A 509 -39.19 6.32 -19.77
N GLY A 510 -38.39 6.53 -20.83
CA GLY A 510 -37.39 7.60 -20.86
C GLY A 510 -36.31 7.47 -19.77
N GLN A 511 -35.93 6.25 -19.38
CA GLN A 511 -34.72 6.02 -18.60
C GLN A 511 -33.50 6.54 -19.39
N GLU A 512 -32.46 6.97 -18.68
CA GLU A 512 -31.18 7.27 -19.34
C GLU A 512 -30.47 5.97 -19.71
N GLN A 513 -29.99 5.85 -20.95
CA GLN A 513 -29.33 4.66 -21.49
C GLN A 513 -28.32 4.05 -20.50
N ASN A 514 -27.37 4.87 -20.04
CA ASN A 514 -26.30 4.45 -19.14
C ASN A 514 -26.83 3.97 -17.77
N ALA A 515 -28.01 4.42 -17.34
CA ALA A 515 -28.63 3.99 -16.09
C ALA A 515 -29.39 2.67 -16.22
N ALA A 516 -30.09 2.48 -17.34
CA ALA A 516 -30.73 1.21 -17.68
C ALA A 516 -29.69 0.09 -17.85
N GLU A 517 -28.58 0.37 -18.56
CA GLU A 517 -27.45 -0.56 -18.70
C GLU A 517 -26.70 -0.80 -17.38
N ALA A 518 -26.52 0.22 -16.52
CA ALA A 518 -25.92 0.04 -15.21
C ALA A 518 -26.79 -0.81 -14.26
N TYR A 519 -28.13 -0.66 -14.31
CA TYR A 519 -29.05 -1.48 -13.53
C TYR A 519 -29.04 -2.96 -13.96
N GLY A 520 -29.03 -3.22 -15.28
CA GLY A 520 -28.85 -4.59 -15.78
C GLY A 520 -27.44 -5.15 -15.53
N GLY A 521 -26.41 -4.30 -15.56
CA GLY A 521 -25.06 -4.66 -15.10
C GLY A 521 -25.04 -5.10 -13.65
N TYR A 522 -25.74 -4.38 -12.76
CA TYR A 522 -25.86 -4.71 -11.33
C TYR A 522 -26.49 -6.09 -11.09
N SER A 523 -27.63 -6.41 -11.73
CA SER A 523 -28.28 -7.71 -11.53
C SER A 523 -27.50 -8.89 -12.12
N LEU A 524 -26.57 -8.66 -13.06
CA LEU A 524 -25.68 -9.69 -13.59
C LEU A 524 -24.46 -10.02 -12.71
N VAL A 525 -24.05 -9.14 -11.78
CA VAL A 525 -22.78 -9.30 -11.05
C VAL A 525 -22.68 -10.65 -10.33
N TRP A 526 -23.73 -11.08 -9.65
CA TRP A 526 -23.73 -12.36 -8.93
C TRP A 526 -23.94 -13.57 -9.87
N PRO A 527 -24.94 -13.60 -10.78
CA PRO A 527 -25.09 -14.68 -11.77
C PRO A 527 -23.83 -14.97 -12.60
N LEU A 528 -23.16 -13.94 -13.13
CA LEU A 528 -21.91 -14.12 -13.88
C LEU A 528 -20.80 -14.72 -13.02
N TYR A 529 -20.66 -14.29 -11.77
CA TYR A 529 -19.66 -14.85 -10.85
C TYR A 529 -19.94 -16.32 -10.54
N VAL A 530 -21.20 -16.69 -10.28
CA VAL A 530 -21.57 -18.09 -9.99
C VAL A 530 -21.34 -18.99 -11.20
N ALA A 531 -21.73 -18.53 -12.40
CA ALA A 531 -21.46 -19.22 -13.66
C ALA A 531 -19.95 -19.38 -13.92
N ALA A 532 -19.17 -18.31 -13.80
CA ALA A 532 -17.72 -18.33 -14.01
C ALA A 532 -16.94 -19.16 -12.98
N ASN A 533 -17.53 -19.48 -11.83
CA ASN A 533 -16.92 -20.33 -10.79
C ASN A 533 -17.52 -21.74 -10.72
N ALA A 534 -18.41 -22.14 -11.64
CA ALA A 534 -18.88 -23.52 -11.75
C ALA A 534 -17.78 -24.43 -12.34
N GLU A 535 -17.60 -25.63 -11.77
CA GLU A 535 -16.44 -26.49 -12.05
C GLU A 535 -16.43 -27.05 -13.49
N THR A 536 -17.60 -27.28 -14.07
CA THR A 536 -17.79 -27.97 -15.36
C THR A 536 -17.69 -27.07 -16.59
N VAL A 537 -17.74 -25.75 -16.41
CA VAL A 537 -17.89 -24.78 -17.51
C VAL A 537 -16.63 -24.73 -18.40
N PRO A 538 -16.77 -24.82 -19.74
CA PRO A 538 -15.66 -24.69 -20.69
C PRO A 538 -14.87 -23.40 -20.52
N GLN A 539 -13.55 -23.46 -20.70
CA GLN A 539 -12.68 -22.33 -20.39
C GLN A 539 -13.01 -21.06 -21.19
N GLN A 540 -13.31 -21.20 -22.47
CA GLN A 540 -13.70 -20.06 -23.34
C GLN A 540 -14.95 -19.33 -22.83
N GLN A 541 -15.94 -20.07 -22.30
CA GLN A 541 -17.14 -19.48 -21.71
C GLN A 541 -16.81 -18.81 -20.37
N ARG A 542 -15.94 -19.42 -19.57
CA ARG A 542 -15.42 -18.84 -18.33
C ARG A 542 -14.70 -17.50 -18.58
N ASP A 543 -13.81 -17.45 -19.57
CA ASP A 543 -13.07 -16.25 -19.95
C ASP A 543 -14.01 -15.14 -20.46
N TRP A 544 -15.04 -15.49 -21.24
CA TRP A 544 -16.08 -14.56 -21.67
C TRP A 544 -16.89 -14.01 -20.48
N LEU A 545 -17.41 -14.87 -19.60
CA LEU A 545 -18.17 -14.48 -18.40
C LEU A 545 -17.36 -13.55 -17.48
N LEU A 546 -16.08 -13.85 -17.27
CA LEU A 546 -15.16 -12.99 -16.52
C LEU A 546 -14.90 -11.68 -17.25
N GLY A 547 -14.78 -11.69 -18.58
CA GLY A 547 -14.73 -10.49 -19.40
C GLY A 547 -15.96 -9.59 -19.24
N ARG A 548 -17.16 -10.18 -19.18
CA ARG A 548 -18.41 -9.42 -18.92
C ARG A 548 -18.42 -8.78 -17.52
N LEU A 549 -17.96 -9.49 -16.48
CA LEU A 549 -17.76 -8.89 -15.15
C LEU A 549 -16.78 -7.71 -15.17
N SER A 550 -15.66 -7.83 -15.90
CA SER A 550 -14.72 -6.72 -16.06
C SER A 550 -15.39 -5.51 -16.72
N VAL A 551 -16.16 -5.71 -17.80
CA VAL A 551 -16.87 -4.63 -18.50
C VAL A 551 -17.91 -3.97 -17.58
N ILE A 552 -18.66 -4.74 -16.79
CA ILE A 552 -19.61 -4.18 -15.81
C ILE A 552 -18.87 -3.28 -14.80
N GLY A 553 -17.74 -3.76 -14.28
CA GLY A 553 -16.92 -3.02 -13.34
C GLY A 553 -16.26 -1.76 -13.90
N THR A 554 -15.88 -1.74 -15.19
CA THR A 554 -15.19 -0.59 -15.82
C THR A 554 -16.12 0.38 -16.54
N LYS A 555 -17.22 -0.09 -17.14
CA LYS A 555 -18.17 0.74 -17.90
C LYS A 555 -19.24 1.39 -17.00
N PHE A 556 -19.69 0.69 -15.96
CA PHE A 556 -20.80 1.12 -15.11
C PHE A 556 -20.37 1.50 -13.67
N GLY A 557 -19.07 1.51 -13.37
CA GLY A 557 -18.51 1.91 -12.07
C GLY A 557 -18.77 0.94 -10.90
N LEU A 558 -19.40 -0.20 -11.17
CA LEU A 558 -19.79 -1.20 -10.16
C LEU A 558 -18.57 -1.96 -9.64
N SER A 559 -17.92 -1.39 -8.63
CA SER A 559 -16.60 -1.84 -8.17
C SER A 559 -16.63 -3.25 -7.53
N SER A 560 -17.79 -3.71 -7.05
CA SER A 560 -18.06 -5.11 -6.67
C SER A 560 -17.78 -6.12 -7.79
N ALA A 561 -18.11 -5.79 -9.04
CA ALA A 561 -17.86 -6.65 -10.20
C ALA A 561 -16.35 -6.81 -10.48
N GLN A 562 -15.54 -5.77 -10.21
CA GLN A 562 -14.08 -5.83 -10.31
C GLN A 562 -13.50 -6.79 -9.25
N VAL A 563 -13.94 -6.66 -7.99
CA VAL A 563 -13.48 -7.53 -6.87
C VAL A 563 -13.80 -9.01 -7.15
N LEU A 564 -15.01 -9.30 -7.64
CA LEU A 564 -15.44 -10.66 -7.98
C LEU A 564 -14.72 -11.23 -9.22
N HIS A 565 -14.43 -10.40 -10.23
CA HIS A 565 -13.57 -10.78 -11.36
C HIS A 565 -12.17 -11.21 -10.89
N TYR A 566 -11.48 -10.38 -10.10
CA TYR A 566 -10.16 -10.71 -9.56
C TYR A 566 -10.16 -11.95 -8.65
N THR A 567 -11.20 -12.11 -7.83
CA THR A 567 -11.36 -13.28 -6.94
C THR A 567 -11.46 -14.57 -7.74
N SER A 568 -12.29 -14.58 -8.80
CA SER A 568 -12.47 -15.75 -9.68
C SER A 568 -11.17 -16.17 -10.37
N LEU A 569 -10.40 -15.19 -10.88
CA LEU A 569 -9.09 -15.44 -11.48
C LEU A 569 -8.12 -16.09 -10.49
N THR A 570 -8.11 -15.65 -9.22
CA THR A 570 -7.26 -16.30 -8.20
C THR A 570 -7.68 -17.75 -7.91
N HIS A 571 -8.98 -18.04 -7.80
CA HIS A 571 -9.48 -19.38 -7.49
C HIS A 571 -9.17 -20.40 -8.62
N TYR A 572 -9.30 -19.98 -9.88
CA TYR A 572 -9.03 -20.82 -11.05
C TYR A 572 -7.56 -21.23 -11.18
N VAL A 573 -6.63 -20.31 -10.89
CA VAL A 573 -5.18 -20.58 -10.92
C VAL A 573 -4.79 -21.63 -9.87
N THR A 574 -5.44 -21.64 -8.70
CA THR A 574 -5.22 -22.68 -7.67
C THR A 574 -5.78 -24.06 -8.04
N THR A 575 -6.94 -24.17 -8.70
CA THR A 575 -7.53 -25.49 -9.02
C THR A 575 -6.88 -26.14 -10.24
N THR A 576 -6.49 -25.36 -11.26
CA THR A 576 -5.78 -25.90 -12.44
C THR A 576 -4.37 -26.41 -12.10
N THR A 577 -3.66 -25.76 -11.17
CA THR A 577 -2.35 -26.25 -10.70
C THR A 577 -2.44 -27.58 -9.94
N THR A 578 -3.58 -27.93 -9.33
CA THR A 578 -3.75 -29.22 -8.63
C THR A 578 -4.04 -30.43 -9.53
N MET A 579 -4.60 -30.27 -10.73
CA MET A 579 -4.96 -31.40 -11.60
C MET A 579 -3.99 -31.67 -12.77
N GLY A 580 -3.07 -30.75 -13.09
CA GLY A 580 -2.13 -30.90 -14.22
C GLY A 580 -0.85 -31.72 -13.95
N ALA A 581 -0.64 -32.22 -12.73
CA ALA A 581 0.68 -32.62 -12.22
C ALA A 581 1.33 -33.85 -12.90
N THR A 582 0.56 -34.76 -13.51
CA THR A 582 1.07 -36.05 -14.01
C THR A 582 1.73 -35.99 -15.38
N ASN A 583 1.32 -35.06 -16.26
CA ASN A 583 1.78 -35.02 -17.66
C ASN A 583 2.81 -33.93 -17.97
N LEU A 584 3.07 -32.96 -17.07
CA LEU A 584 4.03 -31.87 -17.34
C LEU A 584 5.50 -32.25 -17.17
N ILE A 585 5.83 -33.36 -16.49
CA ILE A 585 7.22 -33.71 -16.12
C ILE A 585 8.17 -33.75 -17.34
N PRO A 586 7.83 -34.38 -18.49
CA PRO A 586 8.71 -34.38 -19.67
C PRO A 586 8.91 -32.98 -20.28
N LEU A 587 7.85 -32.16 -20.30
CA LEU A 587 7.89 -30.79 -20.83
C LEU A 587 8.72 -29.85 -19.95
N VAL A 588 8.58 -29.95 -18.62
CA VAL A 588 9.39 -29.17 -17.67
C VAL A 588 10.87 -29.53 -17.77
N ILE A 589 11.20 -30.82 -17.94
CA ILE A 589 12.58 -31.26 -18.18
C ILE A 589 13.10 -30.70 -19.52
N LEU A 590 12.29 -30.76 -20.59
CA LEU A 590 12.66 -30.21 -21.90
C LEU A 590 12.93 -28.70 -21.83
N PHE A 591 12.03 -27.92 -21.21
CA PHE A 591 12.23 -26.48 -21.02
C PHE A 591 13.44 -26.15 -20.13
N ALA A 592 13.71 -26.95 -19.08
CA ALA A 592 14.88 -26.77 -18.23
C ALA A 592 16.20 -27.03 -18.99
N VAL A 593 16.25 -28.09 -19.82
CA VAL A 593 17.42 -28.41 -20.65
C VAL A 593 17.63 -27.38 -21.75
N VAL A 594 16.58 -26.99 -22.48
CA VAL A 594 16.66 -25.99 -23.56
C VAL A 594 17.03 -24.60 -23.00
N GLY A 595 16.43 -24.19 -21.87
CA GLY A 595 16.79 -22.95 -21.18
C GLY A 595 18.22 -22.96 -20.63
N GLY A 596 18.68 -24.10 -20.09
CA GLY A 596 20.05 -24.30 -19.63
C GLY A 596 21.08 -24.18 -20.76
N LEU A 597 20.83 -24.83 -21.91
CA LEU A 597 21.69 -24.74 -23.09
C LEU A 597 21.72 -23.33 -23.69
N GLY A 598 20.56 -22.65 -23.76
CA GLY A 598 20.49 -21.25 -24.18
C GLY A 598 21.30 -20.31 -23.28
N TRP A 599 21.27 -20.51 -21.96
CA TRP A 599 22.06 -19.74 -21.01
C TRP A 599 23.58 -20.00 -21.14
N VAL A 600 24.00 -21.25 -21.36
CA VAL A 600 25.42 -21.59 -21.62
C VAL A 600 25.91 -20.92 -22.91
N GLY A 601 25.10 -20.94 -23.98
CA GLY A 601 25.40 -20.21 -25.23
C GLY A 601 25.53 -18.70 -25.01
N TYR A 602 24.66 -18.10 -24.20
CA TYR A 602 24.72 -16.68 -23.82
C TYR A 602 25.98 -16.34 -23.00
N GLN A 603 26.39 -17.18 -22.04
CA GLN A 603 27.65 -16.99 -21.30
C GLN A 603 28.88 -17.09 -22.20
N ILE A 604 28.91 -18.04 -23.14
CA ILE A 604 29.98 -18.16 -24.14
C ILE A 604 30.01 -16.93 -25.06
N PHE A 605 28.85 -16.43 -25.46
CA PHE A 605 28.75 -15.19 -26.25
C PHE A 605 29.27 -13.97 -25.49
N LEU A 606 28.82 -13.75 -24.25
CA LEU A 606 29.29 -12.63 -23.42
C LEU A 606 30.81 -12.68 -23.20
N TYR A 607 31.37 -13.85 -22.89
CA TYR A 607 32.82 -14.04 -22.72
C TYR A 607 33.59 -13.80 -24.03
N SER A 608 33.03 -14.20 -25.17
CA SER A 608 33.59 -13.92 -26.50
C SER A 608 33.56 -12.42 -26.84
N ASN A 609 32.48 -11.72 -26.45
CA ASN A 609 32.33 -10.28 -26.66
C ASN A 609 33.25 -9.48 -25.72
N GLU A 610 33.47 -9.94 -24.48
CA GLU A 610 34.45 -9.35 -23.57
C GLU A 610 35.89 -9.57 -24.06
N LEU A 611 36.19 -10.74 -24.63
CA LEU A 611 37.46 -11.00 -25.32
C LEU A 611 37.64 -10.09 -26.55
N ALA A 612 36.57 -9.85 -27.32
CA ALA A 612 36.57 -8.93 -28.45
C ALA A 612 36.83 -7.48 -28.00
N GLU A 613 36.12 -6.97 -26.99
CA GLU A 613 36.38 -5.67 -26.36
C GLU A 613 37.83 -5.54 -25.87
N ARG A 614 38.33 -6.55 -25.13
CA ARG A 614 39.71 -6.58 -24.63
C ARG A 614 40.73 -6.63 -25.78
N GLY A 615 40.35 -7.17 -26.93
CA GLY A 615 41.10 -7.14 -28.19
C GLY A 615 41.12 -5.74 -28.83
N VAL A 616 39.94 -5.12 -28.99
CA VAL A 616 39.78 -3.75 -29.50
C VAL A 616 40.57 -2.76 -28.65
N LYS A 617 40.41 -2.78 -27.32
CA LYS A 617 41.14 -1.93 -26.37
C LYS A 617 42.67 -2.18 -26.34
N LYS A 618 43.12 -3.32 -26.90
CA LYS A 618 44.54 -3.63 -27.16
C LYS A 618 45.05 -3.09 -28.50
N MET A 619 44.16 -2.91 -29.49
CA MET A 619 44.46 -2.37 -30.82
C MET A 619 44.34 -0.85 -30.87
N GLU A 620 43.38 -0.26 -30.14
CA GLU A 620 43.28 1.18 -29.84
C GLU A 620 44.59 1.69 -29.22
N LYS A 621 45.08 1.01 -28.17
CA LYS A 621 46.40 1.30 -27.54
C LYS A 621 47.62 1.12 -28.46
N LYS A 622 47.42 0.72 -29.72
CA LYS A 622 48.46 0.52 -30.73
C LYS A 622 48.21 1.30 -32.03
N ASN A 623 47.15 2.11 -32.15
CA ASN A 623 46.76 2.82 -33.39
C ASN A 623 46.80 1.92 -34.64
N VAL A 624 46.14 0.76 -34.57
CA VAL A 624 46.05 -0.19 -35.69
C VAL A 624 44.82 0.13 -36.54
N VAL A 625 45.02 0.30 -37.86
CA VAL A 625 43.94 0.52 -38.83
C VAL A 625 43.99 -0.57 -39.91
N PHE A 626 42.83 -1.06 -40.33
CA PHE A 626 42.74 -2.01 -41.44
C PHE A 626 42.79 -1.27 -42.78
N THR A 627 43.74 -1.67 -43.63
CA THR A 627 43.84 -1.24 -45.03
C THR A 627 43.52 -2.40 -45.98
N LYS A 628 43.46 -2.14 -47.28
CA LYS A 628 43.19 -3.13 -48.34
C LYS A 628 44.14 -4.34 -48.31
N ASP A 629 45.37 -4.17 -47.83
CA ASP A 629 46.40 -5.23 -47.80
C ASP A 629 46.54 -5.90 -46.42
N GLY A 630 45.72 -5.52 -45.44
CA GLY A 630 45.80 -5.99 -44.05
C GLY A 630 45.99 -4.87 -43.03
N ALA A 631 46.23 -5.26 -41.77
CA ALA A 631 46.39 -4.35 -40.64
C ALA A 631 47.75 -3.65 -40.68
N LYS A 632 47.74 -2.31 -40.61
CA LYS A 632 48.95 -1.47 -40.51
C LYS A 632 48.85 -0.55 -39.28
N VAL A 633 50.00 -0.14 -38.74
CA VAL A 633 50.11 0.77 -37.59
C VAL A 633 50.38 2.17 -38.11
N GLY A 634 49.50 3.14 -37.84
CA GLY A 634 49.67 4.51 -38.33
C GLY A 634 48.38 5.33 -38.36
N VAL A 635 48.51 6.66 -38.43
CA VAL A 635 47.39 7.61 -38.37
C VAL A 635 47.49 8.63 -39.51
N LYS A 636 46.68 8.45 -40.58
CA LYS A 636 45.89 9.54 -41.21
C LYS A 636 45.00 9.09 -42.39
N GLU A 637 43.95 9.88 -42.59
CA GLU A 637 43.23 10.21 -43.85
C GLU A 637 43.11 9.15 -44.96
N VAL A 638 41.89 8.59 -45.08
CA VAL A 638 41.49 7.69 -46.17
C VAL A 638 40.64 8.46 -47.20
N SER A 639 41.27 8.93 -48.29
CA SER A 639 40.56 9.48 -49.45
C SER A 639 41.14 8.95 -50.77
N ASN A 640 40.28 8.34 -51.60
CA ASN A 640 40.54 7.86 -52.97
C ASN A 640 41.41 6.59 -53.14
N GLU A 641 41.02 5.47 -52.52
CA GLU A 641 41.47 4.13 -52.93
C GLU A 641 40.33 3.25 -53.46
N THR A 642 40.62 2.44 -54.50
CA THR A 642 39.68 1.51 -55.14
C THR A 642 39.89 0.06 -54.68
N TYR A 643 38.89 -0.48 -53.99
CA TYR A 643 38.86 -1.85 -53.48
C TYR A 643 38.37 -2.82 -54.55
N THR A 644 39.01 -3.99 -54.67
CA THR A 644 38.69 -5.03 -55.66
C THR A 644 37.49 -5.90 -55.26
N ASP A 645 37.36 -6.24 -53.98
CA ASP A 645 36.20 -6.97 -53.44
C ASP A 645 35.19 -6.01 -52.78
N LYS A 646 33.89 -6.32 -52.93
CA LYS A 646 32.78 -5.63 -52.25
C LYS A 646 32.70 -6.01 -50.77
N THR A 647 32.99 -7.26 -50.43
CA THR A 647 32.87 -7.81 -49.07
C THR A 647 33.92 -7.20 -48.14
N GLN A 648 35.19 -7.22 -48.56
CA GLN A 648 36.31 -6.56 -47.89
C GLN A 648 36.08 -5.04 -47.78
N ARG A 649 35.59 -4.39 -48.85
CA ARG A 649 35.24 -2.95 -48.84
C ARG A 649 34.19 -2.63 -47.78
N ALA A 650 33.16 -3.47 -47.64
CA ALA A 650 32.11 -3.29 -46.62
C ALA A 650 32.69 -3.45 -45.21
N PHE A 651 33.42 -4.53 -44.95
CA PHE A 651 34.01 -4.80 -43.63
C PHE A 651 34.95 -3.68 -43.16
N VAL A 652 35.90 -3.25 -44.02
CA VAL A 652 36.86 -2.19 -43.68
C VAL A 652 36.16 -0.83 -43.50
N LYS A 653 35.13 -0.51 -44.31
CA LYS A 653 34.35 0.72 -44.10
C LYS A 653 33.57 0.70 -42.79
N THR A 654 32.85 -0.38 -42.48
CA THR A 654 32.04 -0.47 -41.25
C THR A 654 32.92 -0.42 -40.01
N TRP A 655 34.08 -1.09 -40.02
CA TRP A 655 35.04 -1.03 -38.91
C TRP A 655 35.56 0.39 -38.66
N ASN A 656 36.07 1.07 -39.69
CA ASN A 656 36.63 2.41 -39.54
C ASN A 656 35.54 3.46 -39.22
N ALA A 657 34.33 3.34 -39.80
CA ALA A 657 33.21 4.24 -39.51
C ALA A 657 32.68 4.11 -38.06
N ALA A 658 32.74 2.91 -37.48
CA ALA A 658 32.42 2.70 -36.06
C ALA A 658 33.46 3.35 -35.12
N HIS A 659 34.66 3.68 -35.62
CA HIS A 659 35.75 4.30 -34.84
C HIS A 659 35.72 5.84 -34.91
N ASP A 660 35.38 6.43 -36.07
CA ASP A 660 35.39 7.89 -36.28
C ASP A 660 34.20 8.64 -35.64
N GLY A 661 33.22 7.94 -35.06
CA GLY A 661 32.22 8.52 -34.14
C GLY A 661 31.30 9.59 -34.74
N LYS A 662 31.05 9.57 -36.06
CA LYS A 662 30.20 10.54 -36.76
C LYS A 662 29.09 9.88 -37.57
N SER A 663 27.89 9.82 -36.99
CA SER A 663 26.66 9.83 -37.77
C SER A 663 26.48 11.19 -38.45
N LEU A 664 25.81 11.21 -39.61
CA LEU A 664 25.57 12.44 -40.38
C LEU A 664 24.38 13.23 -39.82
N GLY A 665 24.65 14.41 -39.26
CA GLY A 665 23.64 15.44 -38.94
C GLY A 665 23.12 15.42 -37.49
N GLY A 666 23.18 16.58 -36.82
CA GLY A 666 22.67 16.80 -35.47
C GLY A 666 23.68 17.50 -34.56
N ASN A 667 23.29 18.62 -33.94
CA ASN A 667 24.16 19.33 -32.99
C ASN A 667 24.19 18.61 -31.63
N GLY A 668 25.36 18.55 -31.02
CA GLY A 668 25.59 17.71 -29.85
C GLY A 668 25.49 18.42 -28.51
N GLU A 669 25.31 17.62 -27.47
CA GLU A 669 25.78 17.87 -26.12
C GLU A 669 26.35 16.55 -25.56
N LYS A 670 27.39 16.58 -24.73
CA LYS A 670 28.03 15.37 -24.18
C LYS A 670 27.79 15.26 -22.68
N THR A 671 27.13 14.19 -22.25
CA THR A 671 26.96 13.82 -20.84
C THR A 671 27.24 12.32 -20.64
N GLU A 672 27.73 11.95 -19.45
CA GLU A 672 28.18 10.58 -19.12
C GLU A 672 27.06 9.50 -19.14
N ARG A 673 25.81 9.93 -19.26
CA ARG A 673 24.58 9.12 -19.25
C ARG A 673 24.58 7.96 -20.26
N GLN A 674 25.23 8.15 -21.41
CA GLN A 674 25.34 7.12 -22.46
C GLN A 674 26.04 5.84 -21.99
N SER A 675 26.81 5.88 -20.90
CA SER A 675 27.51 4.69 -20.36
C SER A 675 26.62 3.76 -19.50
N GLU A 676 25.53 4.27 -18.92
CA GLU A 676 24.51 3.46 -18.25
C GLU A 676 23.44 2.99 -19.25
N GLU A 677 23.06 3.87 -20.18
CA GLU A 677 22.12 3.58 -21.28
C GLU A 677 22.62 2.43 -22.18
N GLN A 678 23.94 2.28 -22.35
CA GLN A 678 24.57 1.14 -23.05
C GLN A 678 24.50 -0.19 -22.29
N ARG A 679 24.23 -0.21 -20.98
CA ARG A 679 24.04 -1.45 -20.20
C ARG A 679 22.58 -1.88 -20.19
N ASP A 680 21.68 -0.97 -19.80
CA ASP A 680 20.24 -1.26 -19.77
C ASP A 680 19.70 -1.54 -21.19
N GLY A 681 20.27 -0.88 -22.21
CA GLY A 681 19.99 -1.15 -23.62
C GLY A 681 20.35 -2.57 -24.08
N ILE A 682 21.39 -3.20 -23.50
CA ILE A 682 21.78 -4.58 -23.84
C ILE A 682 20.77 -5.58 -23.26
N ASP A 683 20.43 -5.47 -21.99
CA ASP A 683 19.42 -6.36 -21.36
C ASP A 683 18.04 -6.19 -22.00
N THR A 684 17.68 -4.96 -22.39
CA THR A 684 16.43 -4.65 -23.12
C THR A 684 16.43 -5.20 -24.56
N PHE A 685 17.59 -5.30 -25.22
CA PHE A 685 17.71 -5.88 -26.56
C PHE A 685 17.49 -7.40 -26.56
N TYR A 686 17.99 -8.11 -25.55
CA TYR A 686 17.80 -9.56 -25.44
C TYR A 686 16.34 -9.97 -25.15
N PHE A 687 15.60 -9.18 -24.38
CA PHE A 687 14.15 -9.43 -24.17
C PHE A 687 13.34 -9.35 -25.48
N LYS A 688 13.81 -8.57 -26.47
CA LYS A 688 13.21 -8.48 -27.81
C LYS A 688 13.70 -9.58 -28.78
N LEU A 689 14.76 -10.31 -28.46
CA LEU A 689 15.28 -11.44 -29.25
C LEU A 689 14.79 -12.81 -28.77
N TRP A 690 14.20 -12.90 -27.57
CA TRP A 690 13.56 -14.12 -27.06
C TRP A 690 12.60 -14.81 -28.05
N PRO A 691 11.76 -14.09 -28.84
CA PRO A 691 10.88 -14.70 -29.85
C PRO A 691 11.60 -15.41 -31.01
N PHE A 692 12.90 -15.20 -31.18
CA PHE A 692 13.71 -15.80 -32.25
C PHE A 692 14.47 -17.05 -31.79
N PHE A 693 14.49 -17.37 -30.50
CA PHE A 693 15.06 -18.63 -30.00
C PHE A 693 14.29 -19.88 -30.49
N PRO A 694 12.93 -19.87 -30.56
CA PRO A 694 12.17 -20.92 -31.25
C PRO A 694 12.57 -21.08 -32.73
N LEU A 695 12.85 -19.97 -33.44
CA LEU A 695 13.30 -20.00 -34.84
C LEU A 695 14.69 -20.61 -35.00
N ALA A 696 15.61 -20.38 -34.06
CA ALA A 696 16.90 -21.06 -34.04
C ALA A 696 16.77 -22.57 -33.76
N MET A 697 15.83 -22.95 -32.88
CA MET A 697 15.55 -24.36 -32.58
C MET A 697 14.82 -25.09 -33.72
N THR A 698 13.89 -24.46 -34.43
CA THR A 698 13.28 -25.06 -35.64
C THR A 698 14.25 -25.10 -36.82
N PHE A 699 15.20 -24.17 -36.93
CA PHE A 699 16.30 -24.24 -37.90
C PHE A 699 17.28 -25.39 -37.58
N LEU A 700 17.56 -25.67 -36.30
CA LEU A 700 18.32 -26.86 -35.92
C LEU A 700 17.53 -28.16 -36.18
N ALA A 701 16.22 -28.16 -35.91
CA ALA A 701 15.35 -29.31 -36.15
C ALA A 701 15.07 -29.58 -37.65
N SER A 702 15.30 -28.61 -38.55
CA SER A 702 15.20 -28.81 -40.00
C SER A 702 16.52 -29.21 -40.67
N ILE A 703 17.63 -29.21 -39.92
CA ILE A 703 18.97 -29.64 -40.39
C ILE A 703 19.33 -31.04 -39.83
N LEU A 704 18.82 -31.41 -38.65
CA LEU A 704 19.02 -32.73 -38.05
C LEU A 704 18.00 -33.74 -38.60
N PRO A 705 18.40 -34.98 -38.96
CA PRO A 705 17.45 -36.03 -39.33
C PRO A 705 16.46 -36.34 -38.21
N ALA A 706 15.20 -36.62 -38.59
CA ALA A 706 14.13 -37.00 -37.66
C ALA A 706 14.47 -38.26 -36.83
N ASP A 707 15.35 -39.11 -37.35
CA ASP A 707 15.78 -40.38 -36.76
C ASP A 707 16.88 -40.21 -35.68
N SER A 708 17.30 -38.98 -35.39
CA SER A 708 18.46 -38.72 -34.52
C SER A 708 18.16 -38.99 -33.03
N GLU A 709 18.92 -39.91 -32.41
CA GLU A 709 18.76 -40.26 -30.98
C GLU A 709 18.92 -39.06 -30.01
N LEU A 710 19.45 -37.93 -30.49
CA LEU A 710 19.53 -36.64 -29.80
C LEU A 710 18.19 -36.15 -29.23
N PHE A 711 17.06 -36.45 -29.89
CA PHE A 711 15.72 -36.09 -29.41
C PHE A 711 14.97 -37.26 -28.73
N SER A 712 15.60 -38.43 -28.63
CA SER A 712 15.06 -39.56 -27.87
C SER A 712 15.13 -39.33 -26.35
N PHE A 713 14.46 -40.17 -25.57
CA PHE A 713 14.59 -40.19 -24.11
C PHE A 713 16.06 -40.38 -23.65
N LYS A 714 16.87 -41.15 -24.40
CA LYS A 714 18.33 -41.27 -24.15
C LYS A 714 19.05 -39.95 -24.40
N GLY A 715 18.68 -39.23 -25.47
CA GLY A 715 19.23 -37.91 -25.83
C GLY A 715 18.91 -36.85 -24.78
N ALA A 716 17.68 -36.85 -24.24
CA ALA A 716 17.30 -35.99 -23.13
C ALA A 716 18.12 -36.29 -21.85
N ILE A 717 18.33 -37.56 -21.51
CA ILE A 717 19.20 -37.98 -20.40
C ILE A 717 20.66 -37.54 -20.65
N PHE A 718 21.17 -37.70 -21.87
CA PHE A 718 22.53 -37.27 -22.24
C PHE A 718 22.71 -35.75 -22.08
N TRP A 719 21.78 -34.95 -22.60
CA TRP A 719 21.85 -33.49 -22.46
C TRP A 719 21.70 -33.03 -21.00
N PHE A 720 20.84 -33.67 -20.21
CA PHE A 720 20.74 -33.42 -18.77
C PHE A 720 22.05 -33.76 -18.03
N ALA A 721 22.71 -34.87 -18.38
CA ALA A 721 23.99 -35.26 -17.82
C ALA A 721 25.12 -34.28 -18.21
N VAL A 722 25.17 -33.84 -19.48
CA VAL A 722 26.13 -32.83 -19.96
C VAL A 722 25.92 -31.47 -19.25
N PHE A 723 24.68 -31.01 -19.15
CA PHE A 723 24.34 -29.78 -18.42
C PHE A 723 24.72 -29.86 -16.93
N SER A 724 24.45 -31.00 -16.29
CA SER A 724 24.83 -31.27 -14.90
C SER A 724 26.35 -31.26 -14.72
N ALA A 725 27.09 -31.93 -15.61
CA ALA A 725 28.55 -31.95 -15.59
C ALA A 725 29.16 -30.56 -15.77
N LEU A 726 28.68 -29.77 -16.75
CA LEU A 726 29.12 -28.39 -16.96
C LEU A 726 28.82 -27.49 -15.75
N THR A 727 27.65 -27.67 -15.12
CA THR A 727 27.28 -26.93 -13.90
C THR A 727 28.18 -27.28 -12.72
N ILE A 728 28.52 -28.56 -12.54
CA ILE A 728 29.47 -29.02 -11.51
C ILE A 728 30.89 -28.46 -11.79
N ILE A 729 31.36 -28.51 -13.03
CA ILE A 729 32.66 -27.95 -13.44
C ILE A 729 32.71 -26.45 -13.17
N TYR A 730 31.66 -25.70 -13.53
CA TYR A 730 31.58 -24.26 -13.27
C TYR A 730 31.54 -23.94 -11.77
N ALA A 731 30.81 -24.74 -10.96
CA ALA A 731 30.78 -24.58 -9.51
C ALA A 731 32.16 -24.85 -8.87
N VAL A 732 32.84 -25.93 -9.27
CA VAL A 732 34.20 -26.28 -8.79
C VAL A 732 35.22 -25.21 -9.21
N TYR A 733 35.18 -24.75 -10.46
CA TYR A 733 36.00 -23.64 -10.94
C TYR A 733 35.75 -22.36 -10.11
N SER A 734 34.49 -22.02 -9.87
CA SER A 734 34.10 -20.83 -9.09
C SER A 734 34.60 -20.91 -7.64
N VAL A 735 34.50 -22.08 -7.00
CA VAL A 735 35.04 -22.32 -5.65
C VAL A 735 36.57 -22.14 -5.63
N ILE A 736 37.29 -22.77 -6.57
CA ILE A 736 38.75 -22.65 -6.69
C ILE A 736 39.16 -21.19 -6.93
N TYR A 737 38.49 -20.50 -7.85
CA TYR A 737 38.75 -19.09 -8.14
C TYR A 737 38.49 -18.21 -6.90
N ASN A 738 37.33 -18.37 -6.26
CA ASN A 738 36.91 -17.55 -5.12
C ASN A 738 37.81 -17.72 -3.89
N VAL A 739 38.34 -18.92 -3.64
CA VAL A 739 39.23 -19.21 -2.52
C VAL A 739 40.68 -18.80 -2.80
N PHE A 740 41.25 -19.19 -3.95
CA PHE A 740 42.70 -19.12 -4.19
C PHE A 740 43.13 -17.96 -5.08
N PHE A 741 42.30 -17.51 -6.03
CA PHE A 741 42.72 -16.55 -7.07
C PHE A 741 42.12 -15.14 -6.88
N HIS A 742 40.89 -15.06 -6.38
CA HIS A 742 40.13 -13.82 -6.17
C HIS A 742 40.92 -12.75 -5.38
N PRO A 743 40.81 -11.44 -5.70
CA PRO A 743 41.60 -10.40 -5.04
C PRO A 743 41.42 -10.37 -3.51
N LEU A 744 40.21 -10.64 -3.02
CA LEU A 744 39.88 -10.73 -1.59
C LEU A 744 40.39 -12.02 -0.90
N ARG A 745 41.21 -12.86 -1.54
CA ARG A 745 41.80 -14.07 -0.92
C ARG A 745 42.61 -13.77 0.35
N HIS A 746 43.12 -12.55 0.47
CA HIS A 746 43.93 -12.07 1.58
C HIS A 746 43.11 -11.67 2.83
N ILE A 747 41.77 -11.61 2.72
CA ILE A 747 40.88 -11.32 3.85
C ILE A 747 40.39 -12.65 4.45
N PRO A 748 40.51 -12.84 5.78
CA PRO A 748 40.12 -14.08 6.43
C PRO A 748 38.59 -14.24 6.48
N GLY A 749 38.13 -15.46 6.76
CA GLY A 749 36.71 -15.79 6.85
C GLY A 749 36.46 -17.29 6.67
N PRO A 750 35.25 -17.78 7.00
CA PRO A 750 34.90 -19.20 6.87
C PRO A 750 35.16 -19.74 5.46
N PHE A 751 35.68 -20.96 5.34
CA PHE A 751 36.04 -21.55 4.04
C PHE A 751 34.89 -21.51 3.03
N PHE A 752 33.72 -22.00 3.43
CA PHE A 752 32.53 -22.01 2.57
C PHE A 752 32.04 -20.60 2.23
N ALA A 753 32.09 -19.65 3.17
CA ALA A 753 31.72 -18.25 2.94
C ALA A 753 32.65 -17.54 1.93
N ARG A 754 33.96 -17.85 1.97
CA ARG A 754 34.92 -17.35 0.97
C ARG A 754 34.76 -18.03 -0.39
N ALA A 755 34.16 -19.22 -0.45
CA ALA A 755 33.95 -20.01 -1.67
C ALA A 755 32.62 -19.68 -2.38
N CYS A 756 31.50 -19.59 -1.65
CA CYS A 756 30.18 -19.27 -2.17
C CYS A 756 29.33 -18.51 -1.13
N GLY A 757 28.29 -17.80 -1.58
CA GLY A 757 27.41 -17.01 -0.70
C GLY A 757 26.42 -17.83 0.15
N ILE A 758 26.39 -19.16 0.00
CA ILE A 758 25.34 -20.02 0.57
C ILE A 758 25.23 -19.94 2.10
N PRO A 759 26.33 -19.97 2.90
CA PRO A 759 26.22 -19.86 4.36
C PRO A 759 25.58 -18.54 4.80
N CYS A 760 26.02 -17.42 4.23
CA CYS A 760 25.44 -16.10 4.51
C CYS A 760 23.95 -16.05 4.12
N ALA A 761 23.59 -16.62 2.97
CA ALA A 761 22.20 -16.70 2.51
C ALA A 761 21.29 -17.45 3.50
N LEU A 762 21.75 -18.59 4.02
CA LEU A 762 21.00 -19.38 5.02
C LEU A 762 20.81 -18.58 6.31
N HIS A 763 21.89 -17.99 6.84
CA HIS A 763 21.81 -17.16 8.05
C HIS A 763 21.01 -15.86 7.86
N MET A 764 20.83 -15.38 6.62
CA MET A 764 19.92 -14.26 6.29
C MET A 764 18.46 -14.70 6.18
N LEU A 765 18.19 -15.98 5.92
CA LEU A 765 16.84 -16.54 5.79
C LEU A 765 16.27 -17.05 7.12
N ASP A 766 17.12 -17.54 8.03
CA ASP A 766 16.70 -17.97 9.38
C ASP A 766 16.67 -16.81 10.41
N GLY A 767 17.34 -15.69 10.14
CA GLY A 767 17.45 -14.52 11.01
C GLY A 767 18.64 -14.55 11.98
N SER A 768 19.63 -15.42 11.78
CA SER A 768 20.81 -15.58 12.64
C SER A 768 22.07 -14.85 12.15
N SER A 769 22.05 -14.25 10.94
CA SER A 769 23.20 -13.61 10.28
C SER A 769 24.02 -12.68 11.17
N VAL A 770 23.35 -11.91 12.03
CA VAL A 770 23.97 -10.96 12.96
C VAL A 770 24.76 -11.66 14.07
N LYS A 771 24.28 -12.81 14.57
CA LYS A 771 24.97 -13.68 15.54
C LYS A 771 26.17 -14.37 14.86
N TRP A 772 25.95 -14.97 13.68
CA TRP A 772 27.00 -15.62 12.88
C TRP A 772 28.15 -14.68 12.45
N VAL A 773 27.85 -13.44 12.04
CA VAL A 773 28.88 -12.44 11.69
C VAL A 773 29.71 -12.05 12.91
N LYS A 774 29.12 -12.01 14.11
CA LYS A 774 29.85 -11.78 15.38
C LYS A 774 30.82 -12.92 15.68
N GLU A 775 30.37 -14.17 15.62
CA GLU A 775 31.24 -15.36 15.77
C GLU A 775 32.40 -15.37 14.77
N CYS A 776 32.13 -14.96 13.52
CA CYS A 776 33.17 -14.85 12.51
C CYS A 776 34.18 -13.73 12.82
N HIS A 777 33.74 -12.59 13.36
CA HIS A 777 34.66 -11.52 13.79
C HIS A 777 35.50 -11.89 15.01
N ASP A 778 34.93 -12.61 15.99
CA ASP A 778 35.68 -13.13 17.13
C ASP A 778 36.82 -14.05 16.66
N LYS A 779 36.55 -14.92 15.68
CA LYS A 779 37.49 -15.92 15.14
C LYS A 779 38.50 -15.39 14.12
N TYR A 780 38.11 -14.43 13.27
CA TYR A 780 38.91 -13.99 12.12
C TYR A 780 39.42 -12.53 12.22
N GLY A 781 38.98 -11.77 13.22
CA GLY A 781 39.47 -10.42 13.51
C GLY A 781 38.70 -9.30 12.80
N ASP A 782 39.37 -8.16 12.64
CA ASP A 782 38.72 -6.86 12.43
C ASP A 782 38.05 -6.65 11.06
N ALA A 783 38.38 -7.49 10.07
CA ALA A 783 37.86 -7.48 8.70
C ALA A 783 37.63 -8.92 8.21
N VAL A 784 36.40 -9.25 7.80
CA VAL A 784 35.96 -10.63 7.54
C VAL A 784 35.20 -10.75 6.23
N ARG A 785 35.62 -11.70 5.39
CA ARG A 785 34.97 -12.02 4.12
C ARG A 785 33.81 -13.01 4.36
N VAL A 786 32.59 -12.47 4.35
CA VAL A 786 31.34 -13.18 4.68
C VAL A 786 30.62 -13.76 3.45
N THR A 787 30.94 -13.27 2.25
CA THR A 787 30.62 -13.93 0.97
C THR A 787 31.83 -13.76 0.02
N PRO A 788 31.85 -14.38 -1.18
CA PRO A 788 32.95 -14.18 -2.13
C PRO A 788 33.21 -12.71 -2.49
N SER A 789 32.17 -11.86 -2.47
CA SER A 789 32.18 -10.46 -2.88
C SER A 789 31.74 -9.48 -1.78
N GLU A 790 31.71 -9.91 -0.51
CA GLU A 790 31.25 -9.09 0.61
C GLU A 790 32.13 -9.20 1.85
N VAL A 791 32.45 -8.05 2.45
CA VAL A 791 33.38 -7.91 3.59
C VAL A 791 32.73 -7.08 4.71
N SER A 792 32.68 -7.64 5.91
CA SER A 792 32.25 -6.93 7.12
C SER A 792 33.46 -6.44 7.92
N PHE A 793 33.29 -5.33 8.63
CA PHE A 793 34.33 -4.68 9.44
C PHE A 793 33.82 -4.37 10.85
N ILE A 794 34.71 -4.45 11.84
CA ILE A 794 34.47 -3.98 13.23
C ILE A 794 35.50 -2.94 13.72
N SER A 795 36.46 -2.58 12.88
CA SER A 795 37.47 -1.53 13.12
C SER A 795 36.89 -0.13 12.94
N GLY A 796 35.89 0.21 13.75
CA GLY A 796 35.04 1.40 13.56
C GLY A 796 35.80 2.73 13.47
N GLU A 797 36.90 2.88 14.22
CA GLU A 797 37.75 4.08 14.23
C GLU A 797 38.24 4.50 12.83
N THR A 798 38.48 3.52 11.94
CA THR A 798 38.87 3.76 10.54
C THR A 798 37.76 3.43 9.55
N ALA A 799 36.99 2.37 9.80
CA ALA A 799 35.98 1.88 8.87
C ALA A 799 34.79 2.85 8.71
N TRP A 800 34.37 3.54 9.78
CA TRP A 800 33.27 4.52 9.72
C TRP A 800 33.57 5.66 8.75
N GLN A 801 34.73 6.29 8.88
CA GLN A 801 35.16 7.38 8.01
C GLN A 801 35.52 6.90 6.59
N SER A 802 36.00 5.66 6.42
CA SER A 802 36.32 5.09 5.11
C SER A 802 35.08 4.76 4.27
N ILE A 803 34.09 4.07 4.86
CA ILE A 803 32.91 3.55 4.13
C ILE A 803 31.78 4.59 4.06
N TYR A 804 31.56 5.35 5.14
CA TYR A 804 30.37 6.20 5.30
C TYR A 804 30.69 7.70 5.40
N GLY A 805 31.95 8.06 5.65
CA GLY A 805 32.38 9.45 5.82
C GLY A 805 32.41 10.26 4.53
N PHE A 806 32.59 11.58 4.66
CA PHE A 806 32.82 12.46 3.51
C PHE A 806 34.16 12.13 2.84
N ARG A 807 34.17 11.91 1.52
CA ARG A 807 35.41 11.69 0.75
C ARG A 807 36.21 12.98 0.62
N VAL A 808 37.37 13.03 1.27
CA VAL A 808 38.26 14.20 1.33
C VAL A 808 39.69 13.86 0.89
N GLY A 809 40.50 14.89 0.64
CA GLY A 809 41.91 14.72 0.27
C GLY A 809 42.08 13.91 -1.02
N LYS A 810 42.96 12.89 -0.99
CA LYS A 810 43.23 12.00 -2.13
C LYS A 810 41.99 11.26 -2.63
N SER A 811 41.07 10.92 -1.72
CA SER A 811 39.87 10.12 -2.02
C SER A 811 38.72 10.93 -2.60
N LYS A 812 38.83 12.27 -2.73
CA LYS A 812 37.73 13.15 -3.16
C LYS A 812 37.14 12.79 -4.54
N ASN A 813 38.00 12.39 -5.48
CA ASN A 813 37.61 12.19 -6.89
C ASN A 813 37.51 10.70 -7.29
N THR A 814 37.53 9.75 -6.34
CA THR A 814 37.60 8.31 -6.63
C THR A 814 36.23 7.61 -6.63
N GLY A 815 35.14 8.36 -6.86
CA GLY A 815 33.76 7.85 -6.81
C GLY A 815 33.20 7.68 -5.39
N TYR A 816 31.87 7.69 -5.25
CA TYR A 816 31.16 7.56 -3.97
C TYR A 816 30.84 6.09 -3.64
N TYR A 817 30.80 5.77 -2.35
CA TYR A 817 30.26 4.50 -1.85
C TYR A 817 28.75 4.47 -2.05
N LEU A 818 28.30 3.91 -3.16
CA LEU A 818 26.88 3.77 -3.48
C LEU A 818 26.21 2.72 -2.55
N LYS A 819 24.89 2.79 -2.42
CA LYS A 819 24.11 1.78 -1.70
C LYS A 819 24.03 0.50 -2.53
N ASP A 820 24.19 -0.65 -1.89
CA ASP A 820 24.01 -1.94 -2.55
C ASP A 820 22.53 -2.15 -2.87
N ARG A 821 22.11 -1.87 -4.12
CA ARG A 821 20.70 -1.98 -4.55
C ARG A 821 20.14 -3.40 -4.37
N ASN A 822 20.97 -4.43 -4.25
CA ASN A 822 20.53 -5.80 -3.98
C ASN A 822 20.01 -5.98 -2.54
N TRP A 823 20.39 -5.11 -1.60
CA TRP A 823 19.98 -5.16 -0.19
C TRP A 823 18.61 -4.52 0.08
N TYR A 824 18.16 -3.61 -0.79
CA TYR A 824 16.97 -2.79 -0.56
C TYR A 824 15.82 -3.21 -1.48
N LEU A 825 14.59 -3.18 -0.96
CA LEU A 825 13.37 -3.41 -1.76
C LEU A 825 13.15 -2.27 -2.76
N ALA A 826 13.00 -2.61 -4.05
CA ALA A 826 12.69 -1.64 -5.11
C ALA A 826 11.33 -0.94 -4.86
N PRO A 827 11.20 0.38 -5.14
CA PRO A 827 10.02 1.18 -4.79
C PRO A 827 8.80 0.82 -5.64
N THR A 828 7.59 0.92 -5.07
CA THR A 828 6.35 0.45 -5.70
C THR A 828 5.94 1.26 -6.93
N ASN A 829 6.20 2.57 -6.94
CA ASN A 829 5.97 3.48 -8.09
C ASN A 829 7.24 3.73 -8.92
N GLY A 830 8.33 3.01 -8.68
CA GLY A 830 9.61 3.23 -9.38
C GLY A 830 10.44 4.45 -8.93
N ALA A 831 9.91 5.33 -8.07
CA ALA A 831 10.65 6.50 -7.61
C ALA A 831 11.51 6.21 -6.36
N ASP A 832 12.80 6.53 -6.44
CA ASP A 832 13.76 6.31 -5.35
C ASP A 832 13.43 7.22 -4.13
N SER A 833 13.36 6.63 -2.92
CA SER A 833 13.30 7.38 -1.66
C SER A 833 14.71 7.73 -1.15
N ILE A 834 14.82 8.57 -0.11
CA ILE A 834 16.11 8.91 0.51
C ILE A 834 16.88 7.68 1.02
N ILE A 835 16.20 6.57 1.31
CA ILE A 835 16.81 5.30 1.72
C ILE A 835 17.48 4.54 0.56
N ILE A 836 17.11 4.78 -0.70
CA ILE A 836 17.68 4.07 -1.86
C ILE A 836 18.36 4.96 -2.92
N ALA A 837 18.03 6.24 -2.98
CA ALA A 837 18.56 7.20 -3.98
C ALA A 837 20.09 7.24 -4.07
N ASP A 838 20.58 7.63 -5.25
CA ASP A 838 21.98 7.88 -5.60
C ASP A 838 22.60 9.03 -4.77
N GLU A 839 23.80 9.54 -5.10
CA GLU A 839 24.41 10.65 -4.34
C GLU A 839 23.74 12.00 -4.64
N ALA A 840 23.31 12.26 -5.89
CA ALA A 840 22.67 13.51 -6.28
C ALA A 840 21.23 13.60 -5.73
N GLY A 841 20.41 12.57 -5.95
CA GLY A 841 19.05 12.46 -5.43
C GLY A 841 19.00 12.51 -3.90
N HIS A 842 19.82 11.70 -3.22
CA HIS A 842 19.94 11.76 -1.76
C HIS A 842 20.36 13.16 -1.27
N THR A 843 21.31 13.82 -1.93
CA THR A 843 21.74 15.18 -1.54
C THR A 843 20.62 16.20 -1.74
N ARG A 844 19.85 16.11 -2.82
CA ARG A 844 18.70 17.00 -3.11
C ARG A 844 17.58 16.80 -2.08
N MET A 845 17.13 15.54 -1.90
CA MET A 845 16.10 15.17 -0.92
C MET A 845 16.53 15.58 0.49
N ARG A 846 17.75 15.22 0.93
CA ARG A 846 18.21 15.54 2.29
C ARG A 846 18.22 17.03 2.59
N ARG A 847 18.57 17.89 1.62
CA ARG A 847 18.53 19.36 1.79
C ARG A 847 17.11 19.88 1.99
N ASN A 848 16.12 19.28 1.32
CA ASN A 848 14.70 19.60 1.55
C ASN A 848 14.25 19.11 2.94
N LEU A 849 14.38 17.80 3.19
CA LEU A 849 13.85 17.13 4.37
C LEU A 849 14.48 17.62 5.68
N ALA A 850 15.76 17.99 5.70
CA ALA A 850 16.47 18.37 6.93
C ALA A 850 15.89 19.59 7.67
N HIS A 851 15.02 20.38 7.03
CA HIS A 851 14.30 21.45 7.71
C HIS A 851 13.23 20.91 8.68
N ALA A 852 12.53 19.82 8.33
CA ALA A 852 11.50 19.18 9.14
C ALA A 852 12.05 18.52 10.42
N PHE A 853 13.33 18.11 10.40
CA PHE A 853 14.05 17.48 11.51
C PHE A 853 15.06 18.44 12.18
N SER A 854 14.89 19.75 11.98
CA SER A 854 15.76 20.76 12.59
C SER A 854 15.35 21.03 14.04
N ASP A 855 16.31 21.45 14.89
CA ASP A 855 16.06 21.73 16.31
C ASP A 855 14.96 22.79 16.55
N LYS A 856 14.70 23.67 15.56
CA LYS A 856 13.56 24.60 15.56
C LYS A 856 12.23 23.91 15.28
N ALA A 857 12.19 22.97 14.32
CA ALA A 857 10.98 22.23 14.00
C ALA A 857 10.58 21.30 15.16
N LEU A 858 11.55 20.60 15.76
CA LEU A 858 11.33 19.73 16.92
C LEU A 858 10.75 20.48 18.12
N ARG A 859 11.24 21.69 18.43
CA ARG A 859 10.63 22.57 19.46
C ARG A 859 9.21 23.05 19.11
N GLY A 860 8.85 23.11 17.83
CA GLY A 860 7.47 23.38 17.40
C GLY A 860 6.56 22.14 17.47
N GLN A 861 7.15 20.94 17.38
CA GLN A 861 6.46 19.65 17.43
C GLN A 861 6.32 19.12 18.88
N GLU A 862 7.01 19.72 19.85
CA GLU A 862 7.10 19.23 21.23
C GLU A 862 5.75 19.03 21.91
N SER A 863 4.81 19.98 21.82
CA SER A 863 3.48 19.85 22.44
C SER A 863 2.64 18.72 21.82
N LEU A 864 2.91 18.35 20.57
CA LEU A 864 2.29 17.20 19.92
C LEU A 864 2.90 15.89 20.40
N ILE A 865 4.23 15.84 20.54
CA ILE A 865 4.92 14.65 21.05
C ILE A 865 4.52 14.41 22.52
N GLN A 866 4.52 15.46 23.36
CA GLN A 866 4.13 15.36 24.76
C GLN A 866 2.72 14.77 24.93
N SER A 867 1.71 15.26 24.20
CA SER A 867 0.32 14.78 24.38
C SER A 867 0.14 13.29 24.04
N TYR A 868 0.92 12.72 23.11
CA TYR A 868 0.94 11.28 22.87
C TYR A 868 1.68 10.48 23.96
N VAL A 869 2.70 11.06 24.62
CA VAL A 869 3.35 10.43 25.78
C VAL A 869 2.46 10.50 27.03
N ASP A 870 1.74 11.60 27.21
CA ASP A 870 0.80 11.76 28.33
C ASP A 870 -0.42 10.83 28.17
N LEU A 871 -0.92 10.66 26.94
CA LEU A 871 -1.92 9.64 26.63
C LEU A 871 -1.39 8.21 26.86
N LEU A 872 -0.10 7.93 26.61
CA LEU A 872 0.51 6.64 26.93
C LEU A 872 0.52 6.41 28.45
N VAL A 873 0.94 7.41 29.23
CA VAL A 873 0.94 7.32 30.70
C VAL A 873 -0.48 7.11 31.23
N GLN A 874 -1.47 7.86 30.73
CA GLN A 874 -2.88 7.68 31.08
C GLN A 874 -3.35 6.23 30.81
N ARG A 875 -3.06 5.69 29.61
CA ARG A 875 -3.51 4.33 29.25
C ARG A 875 -2.75 3.22 29.96
N MET A 876 -1.51 3.47 30.38
CA MET A 876 -0.80 2.58 31.29
C MET A 876 -1.43 2.58 32.68
N ASP A 877 -1.90 3.72 33.20
CA ASP A 877 -2.62 3.77 34.49
C ASP A 877 -4.00 3.07 34.41
N GLU A 878 -4.78 3.33 33.36
CA GLU A 878 -6.05 2.64 33.08
C GLU A 878 -5.89 1.10 32.96
N HIS A 879 -4.72 0.61 32.50
CA HIS A 879 -4.40 -0.82 32.44
C HIS A 879 -3.87 -1.35 33.79
N ALA A 880 -3.06 -0.56 34.52
CA ALA A 880 -2.57 -0.89 35.85
C ALA A 880 -3.72 -1.07 36.86
N ALA A 881 -4.73 -0.19 36.80
CA ALA A 881 -5.94 -0.26 37.61
C ALA A 881 -6.75 -1.56 37.41
N GLN A 882 -6.57 -2.25 36.29
CA GLN A 882 -7.18 -3.56 36.01
C GLN A 882 -6.38 -4.75 36.56
N GLY A 883 -5.17 -4.52 37.10
CA GLY A 883 -4.30 -5.55 37.66
C GLY A 883 -3.76 -6.54 36.62
N LYS A 884 -3.71 -6.15 35.33
CA LYS A 884 -3.34 -7.02 34.21
C LYS A 884 -1.88 -6.82 33.80
N ASP A 885 -1.21 -7.91 33.45
CA ASP A 885 0.09 -7.89 32.78
C ASP A 885 -0.03 -7.22 31.40
N MET A 886 1.07 -6.62 30.91
CA MET A 886 1.05 -5.73 29.75
C MET A 886 2.25 -5.99 28.81
N ASP A 887 2.01 -6.10 27.50
CA ASP A 887 3.10 -6.11 26.50
C ASP A 887 3.57 -4.68 26.20
N ILE A 888 4.61 -4.23 26.90
CA ILE A 888 5.14 -2.86 26.74
C ILE A 888 5.65 -2.60 25.30
N MET A 889 6.07 -3.64 24.59
CA MET A 889 6.53 -3.54 23.20
C MET A 889 5.39 -3.11 22.26
N THR A 890 4.18 -3.66 22.42
CA THR A 890 2.99 -3.21 21.68
C THR A 890 2.63 -1.75 22.00
N TRP A 891 2.68 -1.33 23.26
CA TRP A 891 2.38 0.06 23.64
C TRP A 891 3.41 1.06 23.07
N TYR A 892 4.71 0.76 23.10
CA TYR A 892 5.71 1.60 22.43
C TYR A 892 5.47 1.71 20.93
N ASN A 893 5.01 0.63 20.26
CA ASN A 893 4.63 0.72 18.86
C ASN A 893 3.41 1.64 18.69
N PHE A 894 2.35 1.53 19.51
CA PHE A 894 1.15 2.37 19.39
C PHE A 894 1.49 3.87 19.47
N THR A 895 2.24 4.27 20.50
CA THR A 895 2.65 5.67 20.68
C THR A 895 3.52 6.18 19.54
N THR A 896 4.53 5.41 19.13
CA THR A 896 5.48 5.86 18.10
C THR A 896 4.88 5.83 16.68
N PHE A 897 3.94 4.93 16.38
CA PHE A 897 3.17 4.96 15.13
C PHE A 897 2.18 6.13 15.08
N ASP A 898 1.51 6.47 16.17
CA ASP A 898 0.61 7.62 16.20
C ASP A 898 1.39 8.95 16.07
N ILE A 899 2.50 9.12 16.82
CA ILE A 899 3.38 10.29 16.70
C ILE A 899 3.91 10.44 15.27
N ILE A 900 4.50 9.41 14.67
CA ILE A 900 5.10 9.55 13.34
C ILE A 900 4.05 9.69 12.23
N SER A 901 2.86 9.11 12.39
CA SER A 901 1.75 9.31 11.47
C SER A 901 1.27 10.76 11.51
N ASP A 902 1.08 11.32 12.70
CA ASP A 902 0.56 12.68 12.84
C ASP A 902 1.61 13.75 12.49
N LEU A 903 2.90 13.49 12.76
CA LEU A 903 4.02 14.30 12.26
C LEU A 903 4.23 14.20 10.74
N THR A 904 3.80 13.11 10.10
CA THR A 904 3.91 12.93 8.64
C THR A 904 2.68 13.48 7.92
N PHE A 905 1.50 12.94 8.20
CA PHE A 905 0.25 13.17 7.46
C PHE A 905 -0.67 14.22 8.08
N GLY A 906 -0.35 14.73 9.28
CA GLY A 906 -1.25 15.59 10.04
C GLY A 906 -2.50 14.86 10.55
N GLU A 907 -2.45 13.54 10.66
CA GLU A 907 -3.44 12.72 11.38
C GLU A 907 -2.78 11.43 11.94
N PRO A 908 -3.06 11.01 13.18
CA PRO A 908 -2.55 9.75 13.76
C PRO A 908 -3.26 8.51 13.21
N LEU A 909 -2.80 7.31 13.59
CA LEU A 909 -3.51 6.05 13.33
C LEU A 909 -4.49 5.67 14.45
N TYR A 910 -4.56 6.48 15.51
CA TYR A 910 -5.35 6.29 16.74
C TYR A 910 -5.07 4.97 17.49
N CYS A 911 -3.92 4.33 17.24
CA CYS A 911 -3.53 3.05 17.86
C CYS A 911 -3.55 3.13 19.40
N LEU A 912 -3.09 4.26 19.95
CA LEU A 912 -3.00 4.49 21.39
C LEU A 912 -4.35 4.87 22.02
N ARG A 913 -5.19 5.61 21.29
CA ARG A 913 -6.55 6.00 21.72
C ARG A 913 -7.50 4.80 21.73
N ASP A 914 -7.41 3.94 20.74
CA ASP A 914 -8.33 2.80 20.57
C ASP A 914 -7.76 1.50 21.15
N SER A 915 -6.48 1.51 21.56
CA SER A 915 -5.73 0.35 22.07
C SER A 915 -5.71 -0.85 21.10
N ILE A 916 -5.83 -0.56 19.79
CA ILE A 916 -5.97 -1.53 18.70
C ILE A 916 -4.82 -1.35 17.70
N LYS A 917 -4.25 -2.48 17.27
CA LYS A 917 -3.13 -2.49 16.31
C LYS A 917 -3.61 -2.23 14.89
N HIS A 918 -3.49 -0.98 14.42
CA HIS A 918 -3.83 -0.59 13.04
C HIS A 918 -3.10 -1.46 12.00
N SER A 919 -3.76 -1.74 10.86
CA SER A 919 -3.29 -2.69 9.85
C SER A 919 -1.88 -2.39 9.32
N TRP A 920 -1.54 -1.10 9.18
CA TRP A 920 -0.23 -0.62 8.75
C TRP A 920 0.92 -1.09 9.66
N VAL A 921 0.67 -1.17 10.98
CA VAL A 921 1.65 -1.67 11.96
C VAL A 921 1.96 -3.14 11.66
N SER A 922 0.92 -3.95 11.45
CA SER A 922 1.04 -5.37 11.14
C SER A 922 1.66 -5.65 9.76
N ILE A 923 1.41 -4.79 8.75
CA ILE A 923 2.09 -4.86 7.44
C ILE A 923 3.58 -4.51 7.59
N THR A 924 3.90 -3.49 8.39
CA THR A 924 5.30 -3.07 8.64
C THR A 924 6.11 -4.23 9.21
N PHE A 925 5.64 -4.91 10.26
CA PHE A 925 6.31 -6.10 10.81
C PHE A 925 6.51 -7.21 9.77
N LYS A 926 5.48 -7.56 9.01
CA LYS A 926 5.56 -8.58 7.94
C LYS A 926 6.56 -8.22 6.83
N SER A 927 6.89 -6.94 6.64
CA SER A 927 7.87 -6.49 5.65
C SER A 927 9.33 -6.70 6.07
N ILE A 928 9.63 -6.78 7.38
CA ILE A 928 11.01 -6.83 7.91
C ILE A 928 11.73 -8.11 7.46
N SER A 929 11.09 -9.27 7.63
CA SER A 929 11.63 -10.57 7.19
C SER A 929 11.71 -10.69 5.67
N ALA A 930 10.80 -10.01 4.94
CA ALA A 930 10.83 -9.96 3.48
C ALA A 930 12.07 -9.23 2.92
N VAL A 931 12.71 -8.32 3.67
CA VAL A 931 13.99 -7.69 3.30
C VAL A 931 15.11 -8.73 3.27
N GLY A 932 15.26 -9.55 4.33
CA GLY A 932 16.27 -10.60 4.39
C GLY A 932 16.13 -11.63 3.26
N LEU A 933 14.89 -12.07 3.00
CA LEU A 933 14.55 -12.92 1.86
C LEU A 933 14.88 -12.28 0.51
N ASN A 934 14.59 -11.00 0.32
CA ASN A 934 14.88 -10.29 -0.94
C ASN A 934 16.39 -10.13 -1.15
N ALA A 935 17.13 -9.72 -0.13
CA ALA A 935 18.58 -9.58 -0.20
C ALA A 935 19.28 -10.92 -0.48
N ALA A 936 18.84 -12.01 0.14
CA ALA A 936 19.34 -13.36 -0.16
C ALA A 936 19.02 -13.81 -1.60
N ARG A 937 17.81 -13.52 -2.12
CA ARG A 937 17.41 -13.80 -3.51
C ARG A 937 18.23 -13.00 -4.53
N ASN A 938 18.47 -11.71 -4.28
CA ASN A 938 19.18 -10.83 -5.21
C ASN A 938 20.69 -11.14 -5.25
N LYS A 939 21.32 -11.33 -4.08
CA LYS A 939 22.78 -11.51 -3.97
C LYS A 939 23.28 -12.90 -4.39
N HIS A 940 22.44 -13.94 -4.41
CA HIS A 940 22.90 -15.33 -4.51
C HIS A 940 22.16 -16.14 -5.58
N PHE A 941 22.85 -16.40 -6.70
CA PHE A 941 22.34 -17.12 -7.89
C PHE A 941 21.58 -18.42 -7.57
N VAL A 942 22.10 -19.26 -6.67
CA VAL A 942 21.46 -20.54 -6.30
C VAL A 942 20.08 -20.29 -5.66
N PHE A 943 19.95 -19.27 -4.81
CA PHE A 943 18.68 -18.89 -4.20
C PHE A 943 17.77 -18.14 -5.16
N ARG A 944 18.32 -17.43 -6.15
CA ARG A 944 17.54 -16.89 -7.28
C ARG A 944 16.91 -18.03 -8.08
N TRP A 945 17.68 -19.04 -8.48
CA TRP A 945 17.18 -20.20 -9.26
C TRP A 945 16.22 -21.09 -8.45
N ALA A 946 16.58 -21.47 -7.22
CA ALA A 946 15.72 -22.29 -6.36
C ALA A 946 14.39 -21.58 -6.04
N ASN A 947 14.42 -20.25 -5.84
CA ASN A 947 13.16 -19.51 -5.74
C ASN A 947 12.48 -19.33 -7.10
N SER A 948 13.15 -19.12 -8.24
CA SER A 948 12.46 -19.10 -9.54
C SER A 948 11.69 -20.39 -9.83
N LEU A 949 12.20 -21.56 -9.40
CA LEU A 949 11.45 -22.82 -9.44
C LEU A 949 10.27 -22.81 -8.44
N ARG A 950 10.49 -22.39 -7.19
CA ARG A 950 9.43 -22.25 -6.17
C ARG A 950 8.34 -21.24 -6.57
N GLU A 951 8.71 -20.20 -7.30
CA GLU A 951 7.87 -19.08 -7.74
C GLU A 951 6.95 -19.45 -8.91
N ILE A 952 7.15 -20.62 -9.55
CA ILE A 952 6.18 -21.26 -10.44
C ILE A 952 5.01 -21.86 -9.62
N PHE A 953 5.26 -22.20 -8.34
CA PHE A 953 4.33 -22.88 -7.44
C PHE A 953 3.92 -22.02 -6.22
N GLN A 954 4.10 -20.70 -6.27
CA GLN A 954 3.73 -19.80 -5.18
C GLN A 954 2.97 -18.57 -5.68
N ASP A 955 1.75 -18.39 -5.18
CA ASP A 955 1.00 -17.16 -5.42
C ASP A 955 1.69 -15.97 -4.74
N LYS A 956 2.16 -15.03 -5.57
CA LYS A 956 2.73 -13.75 -5.15
C LYS A 956 1.65 -12.67 -4.96
N SER A 957 0.41 -12.91 -5.41
CA SER A 957 -0.64 -11.89 -5.50
C SER A 957 -0.95 -11.29 -4.14
N VAL A 958 -1.04 -12.09 -3.07
CA VAL A 958 -1.39 -11.60 -1.72
C VAL A 958 -0.32 -10.66 -1.18
N ALA A 959 0.95 -11.07 -1.23
CA ALA A 959 2.07 -10.26 -0.72
C ALA A 959 2.34 -9.00 -1.57
N MET A 960 2.10 -9.07 -2.89
CA MET A 960 2.22 -7.91 -3.77
C MET A 960 1.03 -6.95 -3.61
N ARG A 961 -0.21 -7.45 -3.52
CA ARG A 961 -1.41 -6.65 -3.23
C ARG A 961 -1.24 -5.86 -1.94
N ALA A 962 -0.94 -6.52 -0.83
CA ALA A 962 -0.71 -5.85 0.46
C ALA A 962 0.37 -4.76 0.41
N ARG A 963 1.38 -4.92 -0.46
CA ARG A 963 2.44 -3.92 -0.68
C ARG A 963 1.99 -2.73 -1.54
N ILE A 964 1.16 -2.98 -2.55
CA ILE A 964 0.57 -1.96 -3.42
C ILE A 964 -0.49 -1.16 -2.64
N GLU A 965 -1.41 -1.85 -1.97
CA GLU A 965 -2.45 -1.34 -1.08
C GLU A 965 -1.86 -0.40 0.00
N PHE A 966 -0.81 -0.85 0.70
CA PHE A 966 -0.10 -0.04 1.69
C PHE A 966 0.54 1.22 1.08
N PHE A 967 1.17 1.11 -0.10
CA PHE A 967 1.73 2.26 -0.81
C PHE A 967 0.63 3.24 -1.27
N GLN A 968 -0.48 2.74 -1.81
CA GLN A 968 -1.63 3.55 -2.24
C GLN A 968 -2.22 4.32 -1.07
N ARG A 969 -2.55 3.65 0.05
CA ARG A 969 -3.08 4.34 1.24
C ARG A 969 -2.10 5.37 1.81
N ALA A 970 -0.79 5.12 1.76
CA ALA A 970 0.22 6.11 2.15
C ALA A 970 0.20 7.35 1.22
N ARG A 971 0.25 7.13 -0.11
CA ARG A 971 0.09 8.19 -1.13
C ARG A 971 -1.17 9.01 -0.92
N ASP A 972 -2.29 8.35 -0.61
CA ASP A 972 -3.59 8.99 -0.45
C ASP A 972 -3.67 9.85 0.82
N GLN A 973 -3.00 9.44 1.90
CA GLN A 973 -2.81 10.29 3.08
C GLN A 973 -1.89 11.50 2.80
N VAL A 974 -0.83 11.36 1.99
CA VAL A 974 -0.04 12.53 1.55
C VAL A 974 -0.89 13.47 0.69
N SER A 975 -1.69 12.94 -0.24
CA SER A 975 -2.59 13.75 -1.08
C SER A 975 -3.59 14.55 -0.23
N LYS A 976 -4.17 13.94 0.82
CA LYS A 976 -5.01 14.65 1.80
C LYS A 976 -4.24 15.73 2.56
N ARG A 977 -3.01 15.47 3.02
CA ARG A 977 -2.20 16.48 3.73
C ARG A 977 -1.88 17.67 2.82
N LEU A 978 -1.49 17.44 1.57
CA LEU A 978 -1.21 18.49 0.60
C LEU A 978 -2.46 19.34 0.31
N ALA A 979 -3.62 18.71 0.05
CA ALA A 979 -4.87 19.45 -0.17
C ALA A 979 -5.32 20.30 1.04
N LYS A 980 -5.02 19.85 2.27
CA LYS A 980 -5.20 20.67 3.48
C LYS A 980 -4.20 21.85 3.52
N LEU A 981 -2.93 21.64 3.15
CA LEU A 981 -1.89 22.69 3.15
C LEU A 981 -2.17 23.86 2.20
N ASP A 982 -2.92 23.63 1.12
CA ASP A 982 -3.33 24.70 0.20
C ASP A 982 -4.48 25.56 0.75
N SER A 983 -5.16 25.13 1.82
CA SER A 983 -6.26 25.87 2.49
C SER A 983 -5.94 26.36 3.91
N GLU A 984 -4.97 25.75 4.60
CA GLU A 984 -4.42 26.21 5.88
C GLU A 984 -3.58 27.50 5.74
N LYS A 985 -3.43 28.26 6.82
CA LYS A 985 -2.48 29.40 6.82
C LYS A 985 -1.05 28.88 6.85
N LYS A 986 -0.16 29.43 6.02
CA LYS A 986 1.27 29.03 5.96
C LYS A 986 1.91 29.04 7.36
N GLY A 987 2.14 27.84 7.91
CA GLY A 987 2.78 27.62 9.20
C GLY A 987 1.84 27.29 10.38
N GLU A 988 0.56 27.03 10.12
CA GLU A 988 -0.45 26.70 11.15
C GLU A 988 -0.17 25.37 11.87
N ARG A 989 0.41 24.37 11.18
CA ARG A 989 0.87 23.11 11.77
C ARG A 989 2.36 22.83 11.44
N PRO A 990 3.23 22.48 12.41
CA PRO A 990 4.67 22.26 12.15
C PRO A 990 5.03 20.82 11.74
N ASP A 991 4.20 20.17 10.93
CA ASP A 991 4.43 18.79 10.43
C ASP A 991 5.49 18.71 9.31
N PHE A 992 5.88 17.47 8.96
CA PHE A 992 6.90 17.23 7.94
C PHE A 992 6.50 17.76 6.56
N PHE A 993 5.25 17.56 6.12
CA PHE A 993 4.85 18.03 4.79
C PHE A 993 4.71 19.56 4.72
N THR A 994 4.31 20.23 5.80
CA THR A 994 4.43 21.70 5.92
C THR A 994 5.86 22.16 5.64
N HIS A 995 6.86 21.50 6.24
CA HIS A 995 8.26 21.84 6.01
C HIS A 995 8.77 21.44 4.61
N ILE A 996 8.29 20.34 4.04
CA ILE A 996 8.66 19.86 2.70
C ILE A 996 8.13 20.79 1.60
N VAL A 997 6.86 21.18 1.68
CA VAL A 997 6.19 22.05 0.70
C VAL A 997 6.82 23.44 0.69
N ASN A 998 7.03 24.05 1.87
CA ASN A 998 7.69 25.35 1.98
C ASN A 998 9.16 25.36 1.51
N ASN A 999 9.79 24.21 1.26
CA ASN A 999 11.15 24.11 0.69
C ASN A 999 11.16 23.71 -0.81
N GLN A 1000 10.00 23.63 -1.49
CA GLN A 1000 9.93 23.40 -2.94
C GLN A 1000 10.25 24.65 -3.77
N GLU A 1001 10.21 25.85 -3.18
CA GLU A 1001 10.44 27.15 -3.85
C GLU A 1001 11.86 27.30 -4.46
N ARG A 1002 12.77 26.34 -4.21
CA ARG A 1002 14.11 26.29 -4.82
C ARG A 1002 14.27 25.00 -5.61
N GLU A 1003 14.55 25.13 -6.90
CA GLU A 1003 14.82 24.02 -7.82
C GLU A 1003 15.86 23.02 -7.26
N VAL A 1004 16.94 23.54 -6.68
CA VAL A 1004 18.05 22.76 -6.08
C VAL A 1004 17.66 21.94 -4.83
N THR A 1005 16.42 22.06 -4.35
CA THR A 1005 15.82 21.27 -3.26
C THR A 1005 14.43 20.74 -3.60
N ARG A 1006 14.00 20.78 -4.86
CA ARG A 1006 12.68 20.28 -5.27
C ARG A 1006 12.63 18.74 -5.22
N MET A 1007 11.47 18.19 -4.86
CA MET A 1007 11.15 16.76 -4.96
C MET A 1007 9.91 16.57 -5.84
N THR A 1008 9.79 15.42 -6.51
CA THR A 1008 8.58 15.08 -7.27
C THR A 1008 7.45 14.59 -6.34
N ARG A 1009 6.21 14.51 -6.86
CA ARG A 1009 5.07 13.92 -6.13
C ARG A 1009 5.39 12.47 -5.72
N ASP A 1010 5.89 11.68 -6.66
CA ASP A 1010 6.31 10.29 -6.45
C ASP A 1010 7.43 10.12 -5.43
N GLU A 1011 8.39 11.06 -5.39
CA GLU A 1011 9.43 11.07 -4.37
C GLU A 1011 8.85 11.41 -2.99
N MET A 1012 7.85 12.30 -2.90
CA MET A 1012 7.17 12.59 -1.63
C MET A 1012 6.45 11.34 -1.09
N ASP A 1013 5.70 10.62 -1.94
CA ASP A 1013 4.99 9.40 -1.53
C ASP A 1013 5.96 8.27 -1.13
N SER A 1014 7.04 8.08 -1.89
CA SER A 1014 8.11 7.13 -1.57
C SER A 1014 8.85 7.47 -0.28
N ASN A 1015 8.96 8.75 0.10
CA ASN A 1015 9.55 9.17 1.37
C ASN A 1015 8.55 9.12 2.54
N ALA A 1016 7.24 9.31 2.32
CA ALA A 1016 6.23 9.16 3.38
C ALA A 1016 6.16 7.73 3.95
N VAL A 1017 6.22 6.73 3.07
CA VAL A 1017 6.35 5.31 3.49
C VAL A 1017 7.62 5.07 4.31
N VAL A 1018 8.72 5.74 3.95
CA VAL A 1018 9.97 5.68 4.71
C VAL A 1018 9.86 6.35 6.08
N PHE A 1019 9.18 7.50 6.20
CA PHE A 1019 9.03 8.19 7.49
C PHE A 1019 8.26 7.33 8.48
N LEU A 1020 7.11 6.77 8.08
CA LEU A 1020 6.31 5.88 8.92
C LEU A 1020 7.16 4.72 9.47
N ILE A 1021 7.80 3.93 8.59
CA ILE A 1021 8.54 2.72 8.97
C ILE A 1021 9.79 3.05 9.78
N ALA A 1022 10.53 4.11 9.42
CA ALA A 1022 11.79 4.43 10.07
C ALA A 1022 11.60 5.13 11.42
N GLY A 1023 10.57 5.97 11.57
CA GLY A 1023 10.33 6.75 12.78
C GLY A 1023 9.67 5.95 13.91
N SER A 1024 8.72 5.05 13.63
CA SER A 1024 8.07 4.29 14.69
C SER A 1024 8.92 3.13 15.20
N GLU A 1025 9.17 2.15 14.33
CA GLU A 1025 9.69 0.84 14.70
C GLU A 1025 11.10 0.90 15.31
N THR A 1026 11.93 1.88 14.92
CA THR A 1026 13.28 2.01 15.47
C THR A 1026 13.31 2.64 16.87
N THR A 1027 12.46 3.65 17.12
CA THR A 1027 12.24 4.24 18.45
C THR A 1027 11.66 3.18 19.40
N ALA A 1028 10.58 2.49 19.00
CA ALA A 1028 9.95 1.46 19.82
C ALA A 1028 10.89 0.28 20.14
N THR A 1029 11.71 -0.14 19.18
CA THR A 1029 12.73 -1.20 19.41
C THR A 1029 13.73 -0.81 20.49
N THR A 1030 14.23 0.43 20.46
CA THR A 1030 15.19 0.90 21.49
C THR A 1030 14.53 0.97 22.87
N LEU A 1031 13.28 1.44 22.95
CA LEU A 1031 12.51 1.50 24.19
C LEU A 1031 12.26 0.10 24.79
N SER A 1032 11.89 -0.90 23.96
CA SER A 1032 11.76 -2.30 24.41
C SER A 1032 13.08 -2.84 24.98
N GLY A 1033 14.20 -2.59 24.29
CA GLY A 1033 15.53 -3.01 24.76
C GLY A 1033 15.93 -2.35 26.08
N ALA A 1034 15.72 -1.03 26.22
CA ALA A 1034 16.02 -0.28 27.44
C ALA A 1034 15.24 -0.85 28.63
N THR A 1035 13.93 -1.04 28.47
CA THR A 1035 13.06 -1.57 29.53
C THR A 1035 13.42 -3.02 29.87
N HIS A 1036 13.75 -3.88 28.90
CA HIS A 1036 14.25 -5.23 29.17
C HIS A 1036 15.54 -5.20 30.01
N PHE A 1037 16.56 -4.44 29.58
CA PHE A 1037 17.85 -4.41 30.27
C PHE A 1037 17.78 -3.78 31.66
N LEU A 1038 17.02 -2.69 31.83
CA LEU A 1038 16.83 -2.06 33.14
C LEU A 1038 16.18 -3.05 34.12
N LEU A 1039 15.13 -3.76 33.70
CA LEU A 1039 14.43 -4.72 34.58
C LEU A 1039 15.21 -6.01 34.84
N ARG A 1040 16.16 -6.38 33.96
CA ARG A 1040 17.16 -7.44 34.22
C ARG A 1040 18.33 -6.96 35.10
N ASN A 1041 18.51 -5.65 35.29
CA ASN A 1041 19.60 -5.07 36.06
C ASN A 1041 19.06 -4.08 37.13
N PRO A 1042 18.49 -4.56 38.25
CA PRO A 1042 17.82 -3.71 39.25
C PRO A 1042 18.66 -2.53 39.75
N SER A 1043 19.97 -2.67 39.92
CA SER A 1043 20.83 -1.55 40.32
C SER A 1043 20.86 -0.41 39.31
N ALA A 1044 20.69 -0.69 38.01
CA ALA A 1044 20.61 0.33 36.97
C ALA A 1044 19.20 0.96 36.92
N TYR A 1045 18.15 0.16 37.13
CA TYR A 1045 16.78 0.66 37.29
C TYR A 1045 16.66 1.62 38.48
N THR A 1046 17.18 1.25 39.66
CA THR A 1046 17.13 2.11 40.86
C THR A 1046 17.90 3.42 40.67
N LYS A 1047 19.07 3.40 40.02
CA LYS A 1047 19.83 4.63 39.69
C LYS A 1047 19.04 5.55 38.76
N LEU A 1048 18.41 4.99 37.72
CA LEU A 1048 17.60 5.76 36.77
C LEU A 1048 16.32 6.33 37.42
N ALA A 1049 15.62 5.52 38.20
CA ALA A 1049 14.43 5.95 38.93
C ALA A 1049 14.75 7.04 39.96
N ALA A 1050 15.90 6.94 40.64
CA ALA A 1050 16.39 7.98 41.55
C ALA A 1050 16.75 9.28 40.81
N GLU A 1051 17.43 9.22 39.66
CA GLU A 1051 17.72 10.40 38.84
C GLU A 1051 16.43 11.13 38.44
N ILE A 1052 15.43 10.40 37.92
CA ILE A 1052 14.18 10.98 37.43
C ILE A 1052 13.30 11.49 38.58
N ARG A 1053 13.00 10.65 39.58
CA ARG A 1053 12.05 10.97 40.67
C ARG A 1053 12.61 11.96 41.71
N SER A 1054 13.91 12.26 41.71
CA SER A 1054 14.49 13.36 42.51
C SER A 1054 14.65 14.67 41.73
N ARG A 1055 14.49 14.65 40.40
CA ARG A 1055 14.71 15.81 39.52
C ARG A 1055 13.43 16.56 39.12
N PHE A 1056 12.28 15.92 39.28
CA PHE A 1056 10.96 16.46 38.92
C PHE A 1056 9.96 16.24 40.04
N SER A 1057 9.02 17.17 40.18
CA SER A 1057 7.92 17.13 41.16
C SER A 1057 6.57 16.80 40.51
N SER A 1058 6.43 16.98 39.18
CA SER A 1058 5.23 16.61 38.42
C SER A 1058 5.57 16.09 37.01
N PRO A 1059 4.64 15.38 36.34
CA PRO A 1059 4.82 14.94 34.95
C PRO A 1059 4.97 16.09 33.94
N ASP A 1060 4.53 17.30 34.27
CA ASP A 1060 4.56 18.48 33.39
C ASP A 1060 5.96 19.10 33.29
N GLU A 1061 6.79 18.93 34.32
CA GLU A 1061 8.18 19.39 34.31
C GLU A 1061 9.08 18.54 33.38
N ILE A 1062 8.63 17.33 33.02
CA ILE A 1062 9.35 16.37 32.18
C ILE A 1062 9.18 16.75 30.70
N THR A 1063 9.89 17.80 30.28
CA THR A 1063 9.88 18.35 28.90
C THR A 1063 10.99 17.78 28.02
N MET A 1064 10.92 17.98 26.71
CA MET A 1064 11.99 17.56 25.77
C MET A 1064 13.29 18.32 26.00
N GLU A 1065 13.27 19.53 26.57
CA GLU A 1065 14.50 20.26 26.94
C GLU A 1065 15.13 19.66 28.21
N GLU A 1066 14.33 19.41 29.24
CA GLU A 1066 14.80 18.92 30.54
C GLU A 1066 15.37 17.50 30.49
N VAL A 1067 14.76 16.58 29.73
CA VAL A 1067 15.26 15.19 29.61
C VAL A 1067 16.60 15.06 28.88
N ASN A 1068 17.14 16.15 28.31
CA ASN A 1068 18.51 16.18 27.79
C ASN A 1068 19.58 16.41 28.86
N ASN A 1069 19.18 16.74 30.09
CA ASN A 1069 20.08 16.98 31.23
C ASN A 1069 20.17 15.77 32.18
N LEU A 1070 19.48 14.67 31.86
CA LEU A 1070 19.47 13.42 32.61
C LEU A 1070 20.65 12.54 32.15
N GLU A 1071 21.81 12.67 32.81
CA GLU A 1071 23.06 12.04 32.39
C GLU A 1071 22.98 10.51 32.43
N TYR A 1072 22.33 9.95 33.45
CA TYR A 1072 22.16 8.50 33.61
C TYR A 1072 21.13 7.94 32.62
N LEU A 1073 20.02 8.63 32.36
CA LEU A 1073 19.09 8.29 31.25
C LEU A 1073 19.81 8.28 29.89
N ILE A 1074 20.69 9.26 29.63
CA ILE A 1074 21.48 9.32 28.40
C ILE A 1074 22.45 8.13 28.33
N ALA A 1075 23.12 7.80 29.42
CA ALA A 1075 24.02 6.65 29.52
C ALA A 1075 23.29 5.30 29.31
N VAL A 1076 22.10 5.15 29.89
CA VAL A 1076 21.19 4.01 29.67
C VAL A 1076 20.85 3.86 28.19
N PHE A 1077 20.57 4.94 27.47
CA PHE A 1077 20.31 4.87 26.03
C PHE A 1077 21.55 4.59 25.19
N GLN A 1078 22.76 5.07 25.55
CA GLN A 1078 23.98 4.68 24.83
C GLN A 1078 24.25 3.18 25.00
N GLU A 1079 24.14 2.64 26.21
CA GLU A 1079 24.38 1.21 26.46
C GLU A 1079 23.30 0.32 25.84
N THR A 1080 22.04 0.76 25.86
CA THR A 1080 20.94 0.09 25.13
C THR A 1080 21.23 0.06 23.62
N LEU A 1081 21.64 1.19 23.03
CA LEU A 1081 21.96 1.25 21.60
C LEU A 1081 23.26 0.52 21.23
N ARG A 1082 24.11 0.19 22.22
CA ARG A 1082 25.28 -0.69 22.05
C ARG A 1082 24.86 -2.16 22.01
N LEU A 1083 24.07 -2.62 22.99
CA LEU A 1083 23.66 -4.03 23.13
C LEU A 1083 22.46 -4.43 22.26
N TYR A 1084 21.64 -3.46 21.84
CA TYR A 1084 20.42 -3.70 21.09
C TYR A 1084 20.18 -2.61 20.02
N PRO A 1085 21.11 -2.41 19.07
CA PRO A 1085 20.95 -1.42 18.02
C PRO A 1085 19.77 -1.81 17.10
N PRO A 1086 18.77 -0.93 16.87
CA PRO A 1086 17.57 -1.29 16.11
C PRO A 1086 17.87 -1.79 14.70
N VAL A 1087 18.81 -1.17 13.99
CA VAL A 1087 19.45 -1.75 12.81
C VAL A 1087 20.72 -2.45 13.26
N SER A 1088 20.75 -3.78 13.25
CA SER A 1088 21.85 -4.57 13.82
C SER A 1088 22.85 -5.11 12.81
N ALA A 1089 22.42 -5.37 11.57
CA ALA A 1089 23.28 -5.93 10.52
C ALA A 1089 24.35 -4.96 10.01
N GLY A 1090 24.10 -3.65 10.06
CA GLY A 1090 24.90 -2.61 9.40
C GLY A 1090 24.27 -2.14 8.09
N PHE A 1091 25.04 -1.40 7.28
CA PHE A 1091 24.52 -0.77 6.04
C PHE A 1091 25.44 -1.04 4.83
N PRO A 1092 25.14 -2.03 3.97
CA PRO A 1092 25.97 -2.36 2.79
C PRO A 1092 26.19 -1.20 1.82
N ARG A 1093 27.44 -1.08 1.34
CA ARG A 1093 27.90 -0.10 0.35
C ARG A 1093 28.79 -0.76 -0.70
N VAL A 1094 28.66 -0.33 -1.95
CA VAL A 1094 29.50 -0.83 -3.05
C VAL A 1094 30.76 0.03 -3.18
N VAL A 1095 31.93 -0.62 -3.21
CA VAL A 1095 33.23 0.02 -3.42
C VAL A 1095 33.31 0.60 -4.85
N PRO A 1096 33.75 1.85 -5.06
CA PRO A 1096 33.92 2.44 -6.39
C PRO A 1096 34.82 1.64 -7.32
N ALA A 1097 34.62 1.75 -8.64
CA ALA A 1097 35.29 0.92 -9.65
C ALA A 1097 36.84 0.88 -9.56
N GLY A 1098 37.48 1.94 -9.06
CA GLY A 1098 38.93 2.01 -8.87
C GLY A 1098 39.49 1.23 -7.66
N GLY A 1099 38.62 0.65 -6.82
CA GLY A 1099 39.00 0.10 -5.52
C GLY A 1099 39.28 1.18 -4.46
N ASP A 1100 39.55 0.74 -3.24
CA ASP A 1100 39.84 1.63 -2.11
C ASP A 1100 40.61 0.88 -1.00
N ASN A 1101 41.18 1.62 -0.04
CA ASN A 1101 41.80 1.01 1.16
C ASN A 1101 40.93 1.25 2.40
N ILE A 1102 40.38 0.18 2.98
CA ILE A 1102 39.54 0.22 4.18
C ILE A 1102 40.27 -0.49 5.32
N SER A 1103 40.53 0.22 6.42
CA SER A 1103 41.20 -0.31 7.62
C SER A 1103 42.51 -1.07 7.32
N GLY A 1104 43.28 -0.61 6.33
CA GLY A 1104 44.55 -1.23 5.89
C GLY A 1104 44.41 -2.31 4.81
N HIS A 1105 43.20 -2.76 4.47
CA HIS A 1105 42.95 -3.76 3.42
C HIS A 1105 42.57 -3.09 2.09
N TYR A 1106 43.17 -3.55 0.99
CA TYR A 1106 42.77 -3.11 -0.35
C TYR A 1106 41.55 -3.89 -0.84
N ILE A 1107 40.46 -3.18 -1.09
CA ILE A 1107 39.18 -3.75 -1.53
C ILE A 1107 38.95 -3.34 -3.00
N PRO A 1108 38.72 -4.27 -3.93
CA PRO A 1108 38.47 -3.94 -5.33
C PRO A 1108 37.05 -3.39 -5.54
N GLY A 1109 36.88 -2.59 -6.59
CA GLY A 1109 35.58 -2.06 -6.98
C GLY A 1109 34.54 -3.14 -7.23
N GLY A 1110 33.27 -2.82 -6.92
CA GLY A 1110 32.15 -3.77 -6.99
C GLY A 1110 31.98 -4.68 -5.78
N THR A 1111 32.95 -4.71 -4.84
CA THR A 1111 32.78 -5.40 -3.55
C THR A 1111 31.74 -4.69 -2.69
N SER A 1112 30.88 -5.44 -1.99
CA SER A 1112 29.97 -4.88 -0.98
C SER A 1112 30.65 -4.85 0.40
N VAL A 1113 30.58 -3.73 1.11
CA VAL A 1113 31.26 -3.52 2.40
C VAL A 1113 30.35 -2.86 3.42
N TYR A 1114 30.50 -3.21 4.70
CA TYR A 1114 29.77 -2.58 5.80
C TYR A 1114 30.51 -2.69 7.14
N CYS A 1115 30.17 -1.82 8.08
CA CYS A 1115 30.44 -2.06 9.49
C CYS A 1115 29.25 -2.83 10.10
N SER A 1116 29.47 -4.02 10.66
CA SER A 1116 28.40 -4.74 11.39
C SER A 1116 28.22 -4.09 12.76
N HIS A 1117 27.03 -3.55 13.06
CA HIS A 1117 26.78 -2.87 14.33
C HIS A 1117 26.95 -3.84 15.50
N HIS A 1118 26.16 -4.91 15.54
CA HIS A 1118 26.17 -5.88 16.64
C HIS A 1118 27.57 -6.49 16.85
N ALA A 1119 28.23 -6.98 15.79
CA ALA A 1119 29.57 -7.56 15.92
C ALA A 1119 30.62 -6.53 16.41
N MET A 1120 30.49 -5.27 16.00
CA MET A 1120 31.39 -4.19 16.45
C MET A 1120 31.13 -3.77 17.90
N TYR A 1121 29.88 -3.82 18.35
CA TYR A 1121 29.45 -3.37 19.68
C TYR A 1121 29.57 -4.46 20.76
N HIS A 1122 29.59 -5.73 20.36
CA HIS A 1122 29.77 -6.91 21.22
C HIS A 1122 31.19 -7.51 21.15
N SER A 1123 32.14 -6.88 20.45
CA SER A 1123 33.53 -7.38 20.40
C SER A 1123 34.38 -6.83 21.53
N GLU A 1124 35.07 -7.72 22.25
CA GLU A 1124 36.10 -7.39 23.26
C GLU A 1124 37.25 -6.52 22.72
N ARG A 1125 37.41 -6.47 21.38
CA ARG A 1125 38.37 -5.60 20.68
C ARG A 1125 38.00 -4.11 20.74
N ASN A 1126 36.75 -3.79 21.12
CA ASN A 1126 36.18 -2.45 21.15
C ASN A 1126 35.56 -2.10 22.50
N PHE A 1127 34.92 -3.05 23.19
CA PHE A 1127 34.27 -2.84 24.48
C PHE A 1127 34.62 -3.96 25.46
N LYS A 1128 35.11 -3.60 26.64
CA LYS A 1128 35.41 -4.52 27.73
C LYS A 1128 34.12 -4.98 28.41
N ASP A 1129 34.07 -6.24 28.84
CA ASP A 1129 32.84 -6.87 29.37
C ASP A 1129 31.63 -6.65 28.43
N PRO A 1130 31.73 -6.98 27.12
CA PRO A 1130 30.82 -6.45 26.10
C PRO A 1130 29.38 -6.94 26.24
N GLU A 1131 29.14 -8.13 26.79
CA GLU A 1131 27.79 -8.68 26.96
C GLU A 1131 27.08 -8.13 28.22
N LEU A 1132 27.75 -7.32 29.06
CA LEU A 1132 27.13 -6.71 30.25
C LEU A 1132 26.51 -5.35 29.92
N PHE A 1133 25.30 -5.11 30.43
CA PHE A 1133 24.63 -3.81 30.40
C PHE A 1133 25.14 -2.93 31.55
N VAL A 1134 26.07 -2.01 31.25
CA VAL A 1134 26.68 -1.10 32.23
C VAL A 1134 26.59 0.34 31.73
N PRO A 1135 25.54 1.11 32.06
CA PRO A 1135 25.43 2.53 31.71
C PRO A 1135 26.64 3.37 32.16
N GLU A 1136 27.23 3.03 33.30
CA GLU A 1136 28.36 3.75 33.91
C GLU A 1136 29.64 3.75 33.05
N ARG A 1137 29.72 2.82 32.09
CA ARG A 1137 30.67 2.84 30.95
C ARG A 1137 30.73 4.20 30.27
N TRP A 1138 29.59 4.90 30.15
CA TRP A 1138 29.46 6.19 29.49
C TRP A 1138 29.74 7.38 30.40
N LEU A 1139 29.72 7.17 31.72
CA LEU A 1139 29.91 8.20 32.76
C LEU A 1139 31.36 8.35 33.26
N GLY A 1140 32.31 7.66 32.61
CA GLY A 1140 33.73 7.87 32.85
C GLY A 1140 34.38 6.94 33.87
N GLU A 1141 33.75 5.81 34.20
CA GLU A 1141 34.39 4.80 35.07
C GLU A 1141 35.75 4.31 34.53
N GLU A 1142 36.75 4.32 35.40
CA GLU A 1142 38.13 3.88 35.13
C GLU A 1142 38.20 2.43 34.60
N ARG A 1143 37.25 1.57 34.98
CA ARG A 1143 37.13 0.19 34.47
C ARG A 1143 37.00 0.14 32.95
N TYR A 1144 36.36 1.14 32.35
CA TYR A 1144 35.91 1.20 30.95
C TYR A 1144 36.54 2.37 30.17
N LYS A 1145 37.64 2.95 30.65
CA LYS A 1145 38.32 4.08 29.99
C LYS A 1145 38.88 3.72 28.61
N ASP A 1146 39.31 2.47 28.44
CA ASP A 1146 39.97 1.94 27.24
C ASP A 1146 38.97 1.46 26.17
N ASP A 1147 37.65 1.55 26.45
CA ASP A 1147 36.58 1.26 25.48
C ASP A 1147 36.63 2.25 24.31
N LYS A 1148 36.57 1.72 23.09
CA LYS A 1148 36.55 2.50 21.85
C LYS A 1148 35.17 3.08 21.58
N ARG A 1149 34.69 3.94 22.48
CA ARG A 1149 33.35 4.59 22.45
C ARG A 1149 33.04 5.26 21.10
N SER A 1150 34.06 5.70 20.36
CA SER A 1150 34.00 6.22 18.99
C SER A 1150 33.41 5.24 17.94
N THR A 1151 33.41 3.93 18.19
CA THR A 1151 32.82 2.94 17.28
C THR A 1151 31.29 2.95 17.33
N LEU A 1152 30.67 3.36 18.44
CA LEU A 1152 29.20 3.37 18.61
C LEU A 1152 28.55 4.45 17.74
N ASN A 1153 27.99 4.04 16.60
CA ASN A 1153 27.27 4.92 15.67
C ASN A 1153 25.91 4.28 15.26
N PRO A 1154 24.96 4.07 16.19
CA PRO A 1154 23.67 3.43 15.91
C PRO A 1154 22.85 4.19 14.87
N PHE A 1155 22.99 5.52 14.84
CA PHE A 1155 22.39 6.42 13.84
C PHE A 1155 23.20 6.53 12.53
N SER A 1156 24.21 5.68 12.33
CA SER A 1156 25.20 5.73 11.24
C SER A 1156 26.02 7.04 11.19
N PHE A 1157 26.89 7.16 10.19
CA PHE A 1157 27.95 8.17 10.10
C PHE A 1157 27.92 8.95 8.76
N GLY A 1158 28.56 10.12 8.73
CA GLY A 1158 28.76 10.92 7.52
C GLY A 1158 27.50 11.49 6.86
N PRO A 1159 27.53 11.86 5.55
CA PRO A 1159 26.42 12.55 4.88
C PRO A 1159 25.11 11.76 4.85
N ARG A 1160 25.16 10.44 4.98
CA ARG A 1160 24.00 9.53 4.90
C ARG A 1160 23.54 9.00 6.28
N ASN A 1161 23.93 9.65 7.38
CA ASN A 1161 23.47 9.29 8.72
C ASN A 1161 21.96 9.56 8.93
N CYS A 1162 21.37 9.02 9.99
CA CYS A 1162 19.93 9.12 10.26
C CYS A 1162 19.47 10.58 10.34
N LEU A 1163 18.38 10.89 9.64
CA LEU A 1163 17.81 12.23 9.58
C LEU A 1163 17.01 12.56 10.86
N GLY A 1164 16.23 11.60 11.35
CA GLY A 1164 15.43 11.71 12.58
C GLY A 1164 16.19 11.52 13.89
N LYS A 1165 17.54 11.59 13.90
CA LYS A 1165 18.36 11.32 15.09
C LYS A 1165 17.94 12.15 16.32
N ASN A 1166 17.63 13.44 16.12
CA ASN A 1166 17.27 14.33 17.22
C ASN A 1166 15.82 14.10 17.68
N LEU A 1167 14.91 13.75 16.75
CA LEU A 1167 13.52 13.35 17.06
C LEU A 1167 13.50 12.09 17.92
N ALA A 1168 14.15 11.02 17.46
CA ALA A 1168 14.19 9.74 18.18
C ALA A 1168 14.79 9.89 19.58
N TYR A 1169 15.86 10.69 19.76
CA TYR A 1169 16.38 10.95 21.10
C TYR A 1169 15.40 11.70 22.01
N ALA A 1170 14.61 12.65 21.48
CA ALA A 1170 13.59 13.33 22.26
C ALA A 1170 12.45 12.39 22.64
N GLU A 1171 11.88 11.65 21.67
CA GLU A 1171 10.84 10.64 21.88
C GLU A 1171 11.25 9.61 22.93
N MET A 1172 12.40 8.94 22.74
CA MET A 1172 12.86 7.88 23.64
C MET A 1172 13.07 8.38 25.06
N ARG A 1173 13.69 9.55 25.23
CA ARG A 1173 13.96 10.14 26.55
C ARG A 1173 12.68 10.57 27.25
N LEU A 1174 11.78 11.25 26.54
CA LEU A 1174 10.51 11.70 27.09
C LEU A 1174 9.61 10.53 27.51
N ILE A 1175 9.47 9.53 26.63
CA ILE A 1175 8.68 8.32 26.90
C ILE A 1175 9.21 7.57 28.13
N LEU A 1176 10.51 7.26 28.16
CA LEU A 1176 11.07 6.49 29.27
C LEU A 1176 11.11 7.30 30.57
N ALA A 1177 11.34 8.62 30.50
CA ALA A 1177 11.31 9.48 31.68
C ALA A 1177 9.92 9.57 32.31
N LYS A 1178 8.86 9.88 31.55
CA LYS A 1178 7.50 9.95 32.09
C LYS A 1178 7.00 8.59 32.62
N ILE A 1179 7.37 7.48 31.96
CA ILE A 1179 7.04 6.12 32.43
C ILE A 1179 7.75 5.78 33.75
N ILE A 1180 9.06 6.00 33.85
CA ILE A 1180 9.83 5.67 35.08
C ILE A 1180 9.48 6.63 36.22
N PHE A 1181 9.04 7.86 35.92
CA PHE A 1181 8.45 8.75 36.92
C PHE A 1181 7.18 8.13 37.51
N ALA A 1182 6.17 7.86 36.67
CA ALA A 1182 4.82 7.47 37.11
C ALA A 1182 4.66 5.99 37.55
N PHE A 1183 5.51 5.07 37.10
CA PHE A 1183 5.34 3.63 37.35
C PHE A 1183 6.62 2.93 37.83
N ASP A 1184 6.45 2.01 38.79
CA ASP A 1184 7.37 0.91 39.02
C ASP A 1184 7.02 -0.25 38.08
N LEU A 1185 8.04 -0.78 37.38
CA LEU A 1185 7.89 -1.87 36.42
C LEU A 1185 8.60 -3.14 36.89
N GLU A 1186 8.07 -4.30 36.48
CA GLU A 1186 8.61 -5.62 36.82
C GLU A 1186 8.40 -6.60 35.67
N LEU A 1187 9.42 -7.37 35.26
CA LEU A 1187 9.25 -8.42 34.24
C LEU A 1187 8.36 -9.54 34.78
N VAL A 1188 7.42 -10.00 33.96
CA VAL A 1188 6.57 -11.18 34.26
C VAL A 1188 7.39 -12.46 34.16
N GLU A 1189 8.19 -12.58 33.11
CA GLU A 1189 8.99 -13.76 32.75
C GLU A 1189 10.47 -13.48 33.02
N LYS A 1190 10.89 -13.46 34.29
CA LYS A 1190 12.24 -13.03 34.69
C LYS A 1190 13.34 -13.95 34.18
N GLU A 1191 13.05 -15.24 34.04
CA GLU A 1191 13.96 -16.33 33.69
C GLU A 1191 14.14 -16.50 32.17
N ARG A 1192 13.30 -15.85 31.36
CA ARG A 1192 13.21 -16.04 29.90
C ARG A 1192 14.33 -15.31 29.15
N ASP A 1193 14.99 -15.99 28.22
CA ASP A 1193 16.02 -15.39 27.35
C ASP A 1193 15.39 -14.69 26.13
N TRP A 1194 14.71 -13.58 26.42
CA TRP A 1194 14.08 -12.71 25.42
C TRP A 1194 15.06 -12.21 24.35
N MET A 1195 16.37 -12.16 24.63
CA MET A 1195 17.42 -11.74 23.68
C MET A 1195 17.90 -12.90 22.78
N GLY A 1196 18.10 -14.08 23.37
CA GLY A 1196 18.50 -15.29 22.65
C GLY A 1196 17.45 -15.76 21.64
N GLU A 1197 16.17 -15.71 22.03
CA GLU A 1197 15.02 -16.12 21.21
C GLU A 1197 14.84 -15.31 19.91
N GLN A 1198 15.29 -14.05 19.87
CA GLN A 1198 14.99 -13.14 18.78
C GLN A 1198 15.84 -13.34 17.51
N LYS A 1199 15.18 -13.07 16.38
CA LYS A 1199 15.74 -13.10 15.02
C LYS A 1199 16.02 -11.70 14.49
N VAL A 1200 16.98 -11.59 13.58
CA VAL A 1200 17.42 -10.32 13.01
C VAL A 1200 17.64 -10.46 11.50
N PHE A 1201 16.78 -9.80 10.72
CA PHE A 1201 16.86 -9.74 9.26
C PHE A 1201 17.49 -8.42 8.76
N THR A 1202 17.23 -7.33 9.48
CA THR A 1202 17.81 -5.99 9.31
C THR A 1202 17.48 -5.18 10.56
N LEU A 1203 16.19 -5.21 10.91
CA LEU A 1203 15.65 -4.93 12.25
C LEU A 1203 15.44 -6.24 13.02
N TRP A 1204 15.14 -6.12 14.32
CA TRP A 1204 14.79 -7.23 15.22
C TRP A 1204 13.35 -7.70 15.00
N ASP A 1205 13.13 -9.01 15.04
CA ASP A 1205 11.82 -9.65 15.02
C ASP A 1205 11.34 -9.83 16.48
N LYS A 1206 10.70 -8.79 17.02
CA LYS A 1206 10.40 -8.64 18.45
C LYS A 1206 9.28 -9.57 18.91
N SER A 1207 9.61 -10.43 19.88
CA SER A 1207 8.59 -11.14 20.68
C SER A 1207 8.01 -10.22 21.77
N ALA A 1208 6.81 -10.53 22.26
CA ALA A 1208 6.16 -9.77 23.33
C ALA A 1208 7.02 -9.70 24.59
N LEU A 1209 7.02 -8.53 25.24
CA LEU A 1209 7.80 -8.20 26.43
C LEU A 1209 6.82 -7.89 27.57
N MET A 1210 6.41 -8.93 28.28
CA MET A 1210 5.39 -8.86 29.32
C MET A 1210 5.95 -8.23 30.61
N VAL A 1211 5.35 -7.11 31.02
CA VAL A 1211 5.65 -6.40 32.27
C VAL A 1211 4.41 -6.26 33.15
N LYS A 1212 4.65 -6.23 34.46
CA LYS A 1212 3.75 -5.69 35.47
C LYS A 1212 4.09 -4.22 35.70
N ILE A 1213 3.06 -3.42 35.92
CA ILE A 1213 3.16 -1.98 36.17
C ILE A 1213 2.40 -1.65 37.47
N LYS A 1214 2.98 -0.78 38.29
CA LYS A 1214 2.42 -0.33 39.58
C LYS A 1214 2.55 1.19 39.64
N PRO A 1215 1.46 1.96 39.81
CA PRO A 1215 1.54 3.41 39.94
C PRO A 1215 2.38 3.82 41.16
N VAL A 1216 3.21 4.84 40.99
CA VAL A 1216 4.06 5.41 42.04
C VAL A 1216 3.24 6.40 42.86
N GLN A 1217 3.33 6.30 44.18
CA GLN A 1217 2.84 7.35 45.09
C GLN A 1217 3.96 8.38 45.26
N HIS A 1218 3.67 9.63 44.89
CA HIS A 1218 4.55 10.79 44.98
C HIS A 1218 4.19 11.65 46.21
#